data_AF-A0A8C5EB98-F1
#
_entry.id   AF-A0A8C5EB98-F1
#
_cell.length_a   1.000
_cell.length_b   1.000
_cell.length_c   1.000
_cell.angle_alpha   90.00
_cell.angle_beta   90.00
_cell.angle_gamma   90.00
#
_symmetry.space_group_name_H-M   'P 1'
#
loop_
_entity.id
_entity.type
_entity.pdbx_description
1 polymer ?
#
loop_
_entity_poly.entity_id
_entity_poly.type
_entity_poly.pdbx_seq_one_letter_code
_entity_poly.pdbx_strand_id
1 'polypeptide(L)'
;MAERGQQPPAKRLCCRAGFGAAFRPGQRLPAPCVGGVSAAAAGRTHSPESLLDIAARRVAEKWPFQRVEERFERIPEPVQRRIVYWSFPRSEREICMYSSFNNGVEEASSGGESSDEQRLPFRRGIALLEGGCVDNVLQVGFHLSGTVTEPATPSEAELLCNVSVSFDRCKITSVTCSCGNKDIFYCAHVVALALYRVRKPEQVKLRLPISETLFQMNRDQLQKLVQYLITVHHTQVLPTAQKLADEILSHNSEINQVHGAPDPTAGASVDDENCWHLDEEQVQEQVKLFLSQGGYHGTGKQLNLLFSKVREMLRMRDSNGARMLTLITEQFMGDPRLALWRHQGTDMTDKYRQLWDELGALWTCIVLNPHCKPEQKSLWLKLLRRWSSVDVCPLEEGNHGNDLTNLTNVLPQVAPDLLSHPHRTVFTRAIEACDLHWRDPHLQRIITGDHYTHYCYHDDVDSALFDARGWPLWREHVPTACARVDALRSHGYPREALRLAVAIVNTMRALQHTQLELYRAHKKELLHRGLTSITNMEGWVGHPLDPIGTLFSTLMETRRGFEEGAALDCSGTNALHCFNNGESLVSLAVETALMGLGQQRAMPDGLYAQEKVCRNEEQLLAKLQEVRLDDTLVKVFRKQTLFLLEGNCCKFSPEAQSPDVGYPFISELQVLKVCCPALCPAAGPYSALGEILYRESVPMHTFAKYLFTSLLPHHADLAYQTALRAMRLPVLESSIGGSDLSRPHHMVSVMPNRFPRWFTLSHIETQQCELASTMLTAAKGDAGKLQTVLESIQKNIHSSAHIFKLAQDAFKISTLMDSLPDLTLLKVSLELGLQVMRMTLSTLNWRRREMVRWLVTCATEVGVFALDSIMQSWFTLFTPTEATSVVANTVMSNTTIVRLHLDRHQQENLATSARTLALQCAMKDPQNCALSALTLCEKDHVAFETAYQIVLDAAATNMSYTQLFTIARYMEHRGFPVRAYKLATLAMTHLNLSYNQDTHPAINDVLWACALSQSLGKGELAAVIPLVVKSVKCATVLSDILRRCTLATPPMVAAHNRRNSGKPTLLDKAPLRQLLDATIGAYINTTHSRLTHISPRHYSEFIDFLGKARETFLMAQDGHAQFTQFIDNLKQIYKGKKKLMMLVRERFG
;
A
#
# COMPACT_ATOMS: atom_id res chain seq x y z
N MET A 1 68.43 26.45 18.81
CA MET A 1 67.49 25.32 18.97
C MET A 1 66.74 25.51 20.27
N ALA A 2 65.44 25.15 20.29
CA ALA A 2 64.60 25.02 21.49
C ALA A 2 64.57 26.20 22.48
N GLU A 3 63.73 27.20 22.19
CA GLU A 3 63.15 28.03 23.25
C GLU A 3 62.14 27.21 24.07
N ARG A 4 62.01 27.48 25.37
CA ARG A 4 60.96 26.86 26.22
C ARG A 4 59.76 27.79 26.32
N GLY A 5 58.66 27.42 25.66
CA GLY A 5 57.37 28.09 25.83
C GLY A 5 56.79 27.93 27.24
N GLN A 6 56.00 28.91 27.67
CA GLN A 6 55.34 28.92 28.97
C GLN A 6 54.09 28.01 28.95
N GLN A 7 53.88 27.24 30.03
CA GLN A 7 52.63 26.52 30.30
C GLN A 7 51.77 27.30 31.32
N PRO A 8 50.43 27.23 31.24
CA PRO A 8 49.54 27.91 32.18
C PRO A 8 49.51 27.21 33.56
N PRO A 9 49.30 27.94 34.67
CA PRO A 9 49.31 27.36 36.01
C PRO A 9 47.97 26.74 36.40
N ALA A 10 47.91 25.42 36.49
CA ALA A 10 46.81 24.72 37.18
C ALA A 10 46.91 24.97 38.70
N LYS A 11 45.85 25.50 39.32
CA LYS A 11 45.85 25.87 40.75
C LYS A 11 44.90 24.99 41.58
N ARG A 12 45.45 24.04 42.35
CA ARG A 12 44.81 23.53 43.58
C ARG A 12 45.59 24.06 44.78
N LEU A 13 45.17 25.22 45.30
CA LEU A 13 45.81 25.90 46.43
C LEU A 13 45.16 25.51 47.77
N CYS A 14 45.77 24.59 48.50
CA CYS A 14 45.36 24.26 49.87
C CYS A 14 45.77 25.38 50.85
N CYS A 15 44.80 26.12 51.39
CA CYS A 15 45.06 27.20 52.34
C CYS A 15 45.48 26.69 53.74
N ARG A 16 46.36 27.44 54.42
CA ARG A 16 46.96 27.09 55.72
C ARG A 16 46.14 27.66 56.89
N ALA A 17 46.19 26.99 58.05
CA ALA A 17 45.35 27.28 59.21
C ALA A 17 45.66 28.60 59.94
N GLY A 18 44.64 29.20 60.57
CA GLY A 18 44.77 30.33 61.49
C GLY A 18 43.46 30.67 62.23
N PHE A 19 43.49 30.51 63.56
CA PHE A 19 42.46 30.89 64.55
C PHE A 19 41.04 30.31 64.42
N GLY A 20 40.40 30.10 65.57
CA GLY A 20 39.03 29.65 65.69
C GLY A 20 38.36 30.23 66.93
N ALA A 21 37.02 30.15 66.96
CA ALA A 21 36.21 30.45 68.13
C ALA A 21 35.15 29.36 68.27
N ALA A 22 35.04 28.76 69.46
CA ALA A 22 34.04 27.74 69.74
C ALA A 22 32.82 28.38 70.42
N PHE A 23 31.62 27.92 70.07
CA PHE A 23 30.51 27.81 71.02
C PHE A 23 29.61 26.61 70.66
N ARG A 24 28.98 26.01 71.66
CA ARG A 24 28.21 24.75 71.56
C ARG A 24 26.69 24.99 71.68
N PRO A 25 25.84 24.00 71.30
CA PRO A 25 24.44 24.26 70.95
C PRO A 25 23.47 24.23 72.14
N GLY A 26 22.31 24.86 71.96
CA GLY A 26 21.12 24.69 72.80
C GLY A 26 20.14 23.67 72.22
N GLN A 27 19.69 22.71 73.04
CA GLN A 27 18.68 21.70 72.67
C GLN A 27 17.26 22.17 73.02
N ARG A 28 16.23 21.64 72.32
CA ARG A 28 14.90 21.33 72.90
C ARG A 28 14.03 20.44 72.00
N LEU A 29 13.43 19.41 72.60
CA LEU A 29 12.42 18.43 72.14
C LEU A 29 11.76 17.82 73.40
N PRO A 30 10.62 17.07 73.35
CA PRO A 30 9.80 16.65 72.19
C PRO A 30 8.58 17.59 71.96
N ALA A 31 7.27 17.27 71.92
CA ALA A 31 6.39 16.16 72.39
C ALA A 31 5.23 15.88 71.38
N PRO A 32 4.38 14.82 71.53
CA PRO A 32 3.64 14.23 70.39
C PRO A 32 2.11 14.40 70.38
N CYS A 33 1.51 14.22 69.20
CA CYS A 33 0.10 13.82 68.97
C CYS A 33 0.01 12.85 67.78
N VAL A 34 -1.10 12.10 67.64
CA VAL A 34 -1.23 10.94 66.72
C VAL A 34 -2.53 10.96 65.92
N GLY A 35 -2.47 10.58 64.64
CA GLY A 35 -3.59 10.00 63.88
C GLY A 35 -4.13 10.82 62.69
N GLY A 36 -4.76 10.15 61.72
CA GLY A 36 -5.73 10.76 60.79
C GLY A 36 -5.29 10.92 59.33
N VAL A 37 -5.57 9.89 58.53
CA VAL A 37 -5.44 9.78 57.07
C VAL A 37 -6.12 10.91 56.27
N SER A 38 -5.54 11.27 55.10
CA SER A 38 -6.10 12.05 53.97
C SER A 38 -6.46 13.53 54.17
N ALA A 39 -5.76 14.42 53.44
CA ALA A 39 -6.37 15.28 52.38
C ALA A 39 -5.37 16.30 51.78
N ALA A 40 -5.58 16.59 50.49
CA ALA A 40 -5.44 17.89 49.78
C ALA A 40 -4.14 18.73 49.85
N ALA A 41 -3.96 19.55 48.81
CA ALA A 41 -2.94 20.60 48.76
C ALA A 41 -3.31 21.78 49.69
N ALA A 42 -2.90 21.71 50.95
CA ALA A 42 -3.01 22.83 51.88
C ALA A 42 -2.02 23.95 51.47
N GLY A 43 -2.57 25.10 51.06
CA GLY A 43 -1.78 26.26 50.65
C GLY A 43 -0.88 26.77 51.78
N ARG A 44 0.45 26.65 51.61
CA ARG A 44 1.40 27.26 52.54
C ARG A 44 1.38 28.77 52.35
N THR A 45 1.14 29.51 53.42
CA THR A 45 1.37 30.96 53.47
C THR A 45 2.83 31.23 53.15
N HIS A 46 3.12 31.74 51.94
CA HIS A 46 4.48 31.91 51.46
C HIS A 46 5.20 33.05 52.19
N SER A 47 5.86 32.72 53.30
CA SER A 47 7.09 33.41 53.68
C SER A 47 8.06 33.32 52.48
N PRO A 48 8.63 34.44 51.98
CA PRO A 48 9.57 34.37 50.88
C PRO A 48 10.77 33.51 51.26
N GLU A 49 11.28 32.74 50.29
CA GLU A 49 12.46 31.90 50.50
C GLU A 49 13.69 32.74 50.85
N SER A 50 14.65 32.14 51.56
CA SER A 50 15.86 32.87 51.94
C SER A 50 16.64 33.32 50.69
N LEU A 51 17.28 34.49 50.76
CA LEU A 51 18.16 34.95 49.68
C LEU A 51 19.28 33.93 49.39
N LEU A 52 19.73 33.21 50.43
CA LEU A 52 20.68 32.10 50.31
C LEU A 52 20.12 30.97 49.44
N ASP A 53 18.86 30.56 49.63
CA ASP A 53 18.23 29.50 48.83
C ASP A 53 18.00 29.93 47.38
N ILE A 54 17.51 31.15 47.17
CA ILE A 54 17.27 31.71 45.83
C ILE A 54 18.59 31.80 45.06
N ALA A 55 19.66 32.28 45.70
CA ALA A 55 21.00 32.36 45.11
C ALA A 55 21.61 30.98 44.87
N ALA A 56 21.62 30.11 45.88
CA ALA A 56 22.20 28.76 45.79
C ALA A 56 21.52 27.92 44.71
N ARG A 57 20.19 28.00 44.58
CA ARG A 57 19.44 27.34 43.51
C ARG A 57 19.83 27.88 42.13
N ARG A 58 19.95 29.19 41.96
CA ARG A 58 20.32 29.79 40.66
C ARG A 58 21.77 29.51 40.25
N VAL A 59 22.66 29.24 41.20
CA VAL A 59 23.99 28.67 40.95
C VAL A 59 23.86 27.19 40.55
N ALA A 60 23.20 26.37 41.38
CA ALA A 60 23.02 24.93 41.22
C ALA A 60 22.18 24.50 39.98
N GLU A 61 21.49 25.44 39.33
CA GLU A 61 20.77 25.26 38.06
C GLU A 61 21.68 25.47 36.84
N LYS A 62 22.78 26.23 36.96
CA LYS A 62 23.50 26.80 35.81
C LYS A 62 25.00 26.58 35.79
N TRP A 63 25.67 26.53 36.94
CA TRP A 63 27.14 26.55 37.03
C TRP A 63 27.63 25.25 37.70
N PRO A 64 28.63 24.56 37.12
CA PRO A 64 29.25 23.40 37.77
C PRO A 64 30.02 23.86 39.03
N PHE A 65 30.08 23.02 40.05
CA PHE A 65 30.56 23.42 41.39
C PHE A 65 32.02 23.84 41.41
N GLN A 66 32.88 23.17 40.63
CA GLN A 66 34.29 23.53 40.44
C GLN A 66 34.48 25.03 40.10
N ARG A 67 33.61 25.62 39.26
CA ARG A 67 33.68 27.05 38.89
C ARG A 67 33.34 28.00 40.05
N VAL A 68 32.65 27.51 41.09
CA VAL A 68 32.41 28.24 42.33
C VAL A 68 33.64 28.16 43.22
N GLU A 69 34.25 26.98 43.35
CA GLU A 69 35.46 26.74 44.15
C GLU A 69 36.68 27.51 43.60
N GLU A 70 36.93 27.44 42.29
CA GLU A 70 38.01 28.16 41.60
C GLU A 70 37.90 29.69 41.73
N ARG A 71 36.70 30.21 42.03
CA ARG A 71 36.43 31.65 42.14
C ARG A 71 36.61 32.20 43.55
N PHE A 72 36.56 31.37 44.60
CA PHE A 72 36.52 31.83 45.99
C PHE A 72 37.41 30.97 46.89
N GLU A 73 38.47 31.58 47.46
CA GLU A 73 39.45 30.90 48.34
C GLU A 73 38.83 30.18 49.55
N ARG A 74 37.61 30.58 49.97
CA ARG A 74 36.84 29.89 51.00
C ARG A 74 35.34 30.12 50.86
N ILE A 75 34.60 29.09 50.44
CA ILE A 75 33.13 29.10 50.44
C ILE A 75 32.62 28.63 51.82
N PRO A 76 31.75 29.37 52.53
CA PRO A 76 31.19 28.92 53.81
C PRO A 76 30.36 27.63 53.68
N GLU A 77 30.50 26.68 54.60
CA GLU A 77 29.74 25.42 54.63
C GLU A 77 28.22 25.60 54.38
N PRO A 78 27.52 26.55 55.04
CA PRO A 78 26.08 26.74 54.80
C PRO A 78 25.74 27.09 53.35
N VAL A 79 26.64 27.78 52.64
CA VAL A 79 26.49 28.12 51.22
C VAL A 79 26.75 26.89 50.35
N GLN A 80 27.87 26.18 50.57
CA GLN A 80 28.17 24.93 49.86
C GLN A 80 27.01 23.94 49.99
N ARG A 81 26.54 23.72 51.23
CA ARG A 81 25.49 22.75 51.56
C ARG A 81 24.15 23.07 50.91
N ARG A 82 23.80 24.35 50.74
CA ARG A 82 22.57 24.73 50.00
C ARG A 82 22.75 24.64 48.48
N ILE A 83 23.93 24.93 47.92
CA ILE A 83 24.20 24.69 46.49
C ILE A 83 24.03 23.19 46.21
N VAL A 84 24.78 22.34 46.93
CA VAL A 84 24.73 20.87 46.84
C VAL A 84 23.31 20.30 47.03
N TYR A 85 22.51 20.87 47.94
CA TYR A 85 21.11 20.48 48.14
C TYR A 85 20.23 20.79 46.92
N TRP A 86 20.41 21.96 46.29
CA TRP A 86 19.62 22.42 45.15
C TRP A 86 20.08 21.84 43.79
N SER A 87 21.27 21.23 43.72
CA SER A 87 21.81 20.60 42.50
C SER A 87 21.10 19.32 42.06
N PHE A 88 20.28 18.70 42.92
CA PHE A 88 19.49 17.52 42.56
C PHE A 88 18.25 17.89 41.72
N PRO A 89 17.83 17.08 40.73
CA PRO A 89 16.59 17.31 39.98
C PRO A 89 15.36 17.44 40.87
N ARG A 90 14.33 18.15 40.37
CA ARG A 90 13.13 18.48 41.16
C ARG A 90 11.80 18.13 40.47
N SER A 91 11.83 17.66 39.23
CA SER A 91 10.63 17.30 38.46
C SER A 91 10.48 15.78 38.37
N GLU A 92 9.39 15.24 38.92
CA GLU A 92 9.05 13.83 38.73
C GLU A 92 8.79 13.49 37.24
N ARG A 93 8.39 14.48 36.44
CA ARG A 93 8.20 14.34 34.99
C ARG A 93 9.52 14.09 34.24
N GLU A 94 10.63 14.67 34.70
CA GLU A 94 11.96 14.41 34.10
C GLU A 94 12.45 13.00 34.45
N ILE A 95 12.19 12.53 35.68
CA ILE A 95 12.46 11.13 36.08
C ILE A 95 11.58 10.15 35.28
N CYS A 96 10.29 10.47 35.07
CA CYS A 96 9.39 9.70 34.20
C CYS A 96 9.90 9.64 32.76
N MET A 97 10.36 10.76 32.20
CA MET A 97 10.93 10.82 30.85
C MET A 97 12.14 9.88 30.70
N TYR A 98 12.97 9.69 31.73
CA TYR A 98 14.10 8.75 31.67
C TYR A 98 13.82 7.32 32.13
N SER A 99 12.57 6.98 32.47
CA SER A 99 12.20 5.65 32.99
C SER A 99 11.02 4.95 32.29
N SER A 100 10.33 5.59 31.35
CA SER A 100 9.23 4.95 30.60
C SER A 100 8.98 5.64 29.25
N PHE A 101 8.42 4.92 28.27
CA PHE A 101 7.84 5.53 27.07
C PHE A 101 6.58 6.32 27.41
N ASN A 102 6.35 7.45 26.73
CA ASN A 102 5.09 8.18 26.82
C ASN A 102 4.02 7.49 25.96
N ASN A 103 3.20 6.63 26.58
CA ASN A 103 2.03 6.06 25.93
C ASN A 103 1.04 7.17 25.54
N GLY A 104 0.81 7.35 24.23
CA GLY A 104 -0.24 8.24 23.73
C GLY A 104 -1.62 7.72 24.10
N VAL A 105 -2.53 8.60 24.52
CA VAL A 105 -3.85 8.28 25.09
C VAL A 105 -4.87 7.84 24.02
N GLU A 106 -4.43 7.26 22.89
CA GLU A 106 -5.25 7.11 21.68
C GLU A 106 -5.45 5.66 21.19
N GLU A 107 -4.61 4.68 21.57
CA GLU A 107 -4.81 3.26 21.19
C GLU A 107 -5.65 2.45 22.22
N ALA A 108 -6.34 3.12 23.15
CA ALA A 108 -7.17 2.51 24.20
C ALA A 108 -8.51 1.90 23.71
N SER A 109 -8.57 1.44 22.46
CA SER A 109 -9.78 0.93 21.80
C SER A 109 -9.60 -0.41 21.09
N SER A 110 -8.63 -1.24 21.51
CA SER A 110 -8.60 -2.67 21.22
C SER A 110 -8.39 -3.46 22.51
N GLY A 111 -9.24 -4.45 22.77
CA GLY A 111 -9.37 -5.06 24.09
C GLY A 111 -8.22 -6.01 24.45
N GLY A 112 -7.51 -5.69 25.54
CA GLY A 112 -6.49 -6.51 26.18
C GLY A 112 -6.28 -6.06 27.62
N GLU A 113 -6.10 -7.02 28.53
CA GLU A 113 -6.11 -6.89 29.99
C GLU A 113 -5.43 -5.64 30.58
N SER A 114 -6.07 -5.03 31.59
CA SER A 114 -5.57 -3.85 32.32
C SER A 114 -4.41 -4.14 33.30
N SER A 115 -3.56 -5.13 33.02
CA SER A 115 -2.44 -5.55 33.87
C SER A 115 -1.10 -4.90 33.49
N ASP A 116 -0.92 -4.48 32.24
CA ASP A 116 0.39 -4.01 31.75
C ASP A 116 0.75 -2.59 32.19
N GLU A 117 -0.22 -1.71 32.47
CA GLU A 117 0.08 -0.35 32.99
C GLU A 117 0.85 -0.37 34.33
N GLN A 118 0.69 -1.42 35.13
CA GLN A 118 1.40 -1.58 36.41
C GLN A 118 2.86 -2.06 36.23
N ARG A 119 3.25 -2.54 35.04
CA ARG A 119 4.61 -3.02 34.75
C ARG A 119 5.61 -1.92 34.39
N LEU A 120 5.15 -0.71 34.05
CA LEU A 120 6.01 0.40 33.66
C LEU A 120 7.01 0.77 34.78
N PRO A 121 8.33 0.93 34.49
CA PRO A 121 9.33 1.15 35.53
C PRO A 121 9.06 2.38 36.41
N PHE A 122 8.47 3.44 35.85
CA PHE A 122 8.08 4.62 36.63
C PHE A 122 6.97 4.32 37.64
N ARG A 123 5.91 3.60 37.22
CA ARG A 123 4.78 3.18 38.09
C ARG A 123 5.27 2.22 39.19
N ARG A 124 6.12 1.24 38.84
CA ARG A 124 6.74 0.30 39.78
C ARG A 124 7.67 1.02 40.77
N GLY A 125 8.43 2.02 40.33
CA GLY A 125 9.27 2.85 41.20
C GLY A 125 8.49 3.71 42.19
N ILE A 126 7.31 4.22 41.80
CA ILE A 126 6.36 4.87 42.72
C ILE A 126 5.85 3.85 43.76
N ALA A 127 5.42 2.66 43.33
CA ALA A 127 4.91 1.63 44.22
C ALA A 127 5.95 1.18 45.27
N LEU A 128 7.23 1.01 44.89
CA LEU A 128 8.32 0.73 45.82
C LEU A 128 8.55 1.87 46.83
N LEU A 129 8.48 3.13 46.39
CA LEU A 129 8.63 4.29 47.29
C LEU A 129 7.47 4.42 48.29
N GLU A 130 6.24 4.13 47.85
CA GLU A 130 5.02 4.25 48.66
C GLU A 130 4.83 3.04 49.58
N GLY A 131 5.27 1.84 49.17
CA GLY A 131 5.41 0.66 50.01
C GLY A 131 6.53 0.74 51.06
N GLY A 132 7.33 1.81 51.04
CA GLY A 132 8.40 2.05 52.02
C GLY A 132 9.71 1.32 51.73
N CYS A 133 9.87 0.73 50.55
CA CYS A 133 10.97 -0.17 50.18
C CYS A 133 12.33 0.51 49.94
N VAL A 134 12.57 1.72 50.46
CA VAL A 134 13.74 2.56 50.13
C VAL A 134 14.42 3.03 51.42
N ASP A 135 15.61 2.47 51.66
CA ASP A 135 16.37 2.55 52.91
C ASP A 135 17.80 3.09 52.71
N ASN A 136 18.48 3.34 53.83
CA ASN A 136 19.90 3.73 53.90
C ASN A 136 20.30 4.98 53.08
N VAL A 137 19.34 5.85 52.75
CA VAL A 137 19.52 6.95 51.81
C VAL A 137 20.49 8.02 52.33
N LEU A 138 21.60 8.21 51.61
CA LEU A 138 22.70 9.12 51.94
C LEU A 138 23.04 9.99 50.72
N GLN A 139 23.15 11.32 50.92
CA GLN A 139 23.74 12.21 49.91
C GLN A 139 25.10 12.70 50.41
N VAL A 140 26.17 12.44 49.65
CA VAL A 140 27.51 12.97 49.90
C VAL A 140 27.89 13.83 48.70
N GLY A 141 27.92 15.15 48.90
CA GLY A 141 28.12 16.09 47.80
C GLY A 141 27.10 15.86 46.67
N PHE A 142 27.62 15.65 45.47
CA PHE A 142 26.90 15.46 44.21
C PHE A 142 26.57 13.99 43.90
N HIS A 143 26.63 13.12 44.92
CA HIS A 143 26.36 11.69 44.82
C HIS A 143 25.30 11.26 45.84
N LEU A 144 24.30 10.50 45.40
CA LEU A 144 23.20 9.96 46.18
C LEU A 144 23.25 8.43 46.13
N SER A 145 23.21 7.77 47.27
CA SER A 145 23.14 6.30 47.36
C SER A 145 22.05 5.85 48.32
N GLY A 146 21.58 4.61 48.13
CA GLY A 146 20.58 3.97 48.98
C GLY A 146 20.36 2.50 48.60
N THR A 147 19.57 1.80 49.40
CA THR A 147 19.19 0.40 49.18
C THR A 147 17.68 0.33 48.90
N VAL A 148 17.29 -0.36 47.83
CA VAL A 148 15.87 -0.59 47.50
C VAL A 148 15.58 -2.08 47.59
N THR A 149 14.67 -2.47 48.49
CA THR A 149 14.36 -3.88 48.78
C THR A 149 13.02 -4.25 48.14
N GLU A 150 13.06 -4.97 47.04
CA GLU A 150 11.84 -5.38 46.34
C GLU A 150 11.22 -6.62 47.01
N PRO A 151 9.97 -6.53 47.51
CA PRO A 151 9.35 -7.59 48.30
C PRO A 151 9.06 -8.84 47.45
N ALA A 152 9.27 -10.02 48.05
CA ALA A 152 9.06 -11.30 47.39
C ALA A 152 7.64 -11.45 46.84
N THR A 153 7.53 -11.91 45.59
CA THR A 153 6.27 -12.27 44.94
C THR A 153 6.13 -13.81 44.97
N PRO A 154 4.94 -14.39 44.71
CA PRO A 154 4.82 -15.85 44.57
C PRO A 154 5.62 -16.45 43.39
N SER A 155 6.32 -15.63 42.58
CA SER A 155 7.19 -16.06 41.48
C SER A 155 8.67 -15.72 41.67
N GLU A 156 9.03 -14.78 42.56
CA GLU A 156 10.37 -14.19 42.65
C GLU A 156 10.76 -13.91 44.11
N ALA A 157 12.00 -14.21 44.47
CA ALA A 157 12.53 -13.98 45.81
C ALA A 157 12.77 -12.48 46.09
N GLU A 158 12.87 -12.13 47.38
CA GLU A 158 13.20 -10.76 47.83
C GLU A 158 14.54 -10.30 47.24
N LEU A 159 14.54 -9.13 46.58
CA LEU A 159 15.70 -8.61 45.85
C LEU A 159 16.15 -7.27 46.43
N LEU A 160 17.28 -7.28 47.14
CA LEU A 160 17.93 -6.06 47.63
C LEU A 160 18.85 -5.45 46.56
N CYS A 161 18.47 -4.29 46.06
CA CYS A 161 19.22 -3.54 45.07
C CYS A 161 20.02 -2.40 45.72
N ASN A 162 21.34 -2.42 45.56
CA ASN A 162 22.19 -1.26 45.83
C ASN A 162 22.05 -0.29 44.65
N VAL A 163 21.70 0.96 44.93
CA VAL A 163 21.47 2.00 43.93
C VAL A 163 22.35 3.21 44.23
N SER A 164 23.05 3.74 43.22
CA SER A 164 23.72 5.04 43.33
C SER A 164 23.50 5.91 42.09
N VAL A 165 23.44 7.21 42.32
CA VAL A 165 23.04 8.24 41.36
C VAL A 165 23.96 9.45 41.55
N SER A 166 24.74 9.80 40.54
CA SER A 166 25.47 11.07 40.49
C SER A 166 24.66 12.10 39.71
N PHE A 167 24.76 13.37 40.10
CA PHE A 167 23.94 14.45 39.55
C PHE A 167 24.69 15.78 39.57
N ASP A 168 24.37 16.66 38.65
CA ASP A 168 24.93 18.02 38.55
C ASP A 168 23.97 18.93 37.78
N ARG A 169 24.04 20.25 38.00
CA ARG A 169 23.23 21.28 37.30
C ARG A 169 21.73 20.93 37.18
N CYS A 170 21.15 20.35 38.24
CA CYS A 170 19.76 19.84 38.32
C CYS A 170 19.42 18.62 37.43
N LYS A 171 20.41 17.84 36.96
CA LYS A 171 20.24 16.62 36.15
C LYS A 171 20.94 15.41 36.77
N ILE A 172 20.43 14.20 36.54
CA ILE A 172 21.19 12.97 36.80
C ILE A 172 22.24 12.79 35.71
N THR A 173 23.51 12.59 36.08
CA THR A 173 24.65 12.45 35.15
C THR A 173 25.18 11.01 35.06
N SER A 174 24.99 10.19 36.11
CA SER A 174 25.13 8.74 36.01
C SER A 174 24.23 8.00 36.99
N VAL A 175 23.86 6.76 36.63
CA VAL A 175 23.12 5.82 37.49
C VAL A 175 23.83 4.48 37.54
N THR A 176 23.75 3.80 38.66
CA THR A 176 24.21 2.41 38.82
C THR A 176 23.23 1.67 39.73
N CYS A 177 22.91 0.42 39.39
CA CYS A 177 21.98 -0.40 40.16
C CYS A 177 22.36 -1.87 40.07
N SER A 178 22.38 -2.59 41.20
CA SER A 178 22.72 -4.02 41.24
C SER A 178 21.58 -4.96 40.79
N CYS A 179 20.57 -4.46 40.06
CA CYS A 179 19.43 -5.25 39.58
C CYS A 179 19.72 -6.03 38.29
N GLY A 180 20.83 -5.73 37.59
CA GLY A 180 21.19 -6.37 36.32
C GLY A 180 20.35 -5.95 35.11
N ASN A 181 19.55 -4.88 35.20
CA ASN A 181 18.77 -4.36 34.08
C ASN A 181 19.67 -3.93 32.90
N LYS A 182 19.20 -4.19 31.68
CA LYS A 182 19.86 -3.86 30.39
C LYS A 182 18.91 -3.13 29.42
N ASP A 183 18.06 -2.28 29.98
CA ASP A 183 17.20 -1.37 29.22
C ASP A 183 17.88 0.00 29.10
N ILE A 184 17.51 0.76 28.07
CA ILE A 184 17.91 2.15 27.84
C ILE A 184 17.39 3.06 28.99
N PHE A 185 16.30 2.65 29.64
CA PHE A 185 15.58 3.42 30.65
C PHE A 185 15.95 3.03 32.09
N TYR A 186 15.85 4.00 33.00
CA TYR A 186 16.14 3.82 34.42
C TYR A 186 15.18 2.79 35.04
N CYS A 187 15.72 1.79 35.72
CA CYS A 187 14.91 0.76 36.39
C CYS A 187 14.07 1.33 37.54
N ALA A 188 13.07 0.56 37.97
CA ALA A 188 12.17 0.95 39.07
C ALA A 188 12.93 1.31 40.37
N HIS A 189 14.06 0.67 40.66
CA HIS A 189 14.88 0.96 41.85
C HIS A 189 15.59 2.33 41.77
N VAL A 190 16.09 2.69 40.59
CA VAL A 190 16.66 4.04 40.33
C VAL A 190 15.57 5.11 40.44
N VAL A 191 14.38 4.85 39.88
CA VAL A 191 13.21 5.72 40.03
C VAL A 191 12.83 5.88 41.50
N ALA A 192 12.72 4.79 42.26
CA ALA A 192 12.33 4.82 43.67
C ALA A 192 13.28 5.67 44.52
N LEU A 193 14.61 5.52 44.34
CA LEU A 193 15.61 6.34 45.04
C LEU A 193 15.55 7.83 44.61
N ALA A 194 15.41 8.10 43.31
CA ALA A 194 15.32 9.48 42.81
C ALA A 194 14.05 10.18 43.32
N LEU A 195 12.89 9.51 43.25
CA LEU A 195 11.62 10.02 43.77
C LEU A 195 11.63 10.14 45.30
N TYR A 196 12.34 9.29 46.05
CA TYR A 196 12.56 9.49 47.49
C TYR A 196 13.25 10.85 47.73
N ARG A 197 14.32 11.15 46.98
CA ARG A 197 15.06 12.41 47.13
C ARG A 197 14.28 13.65 46.67
N VAL A 198 13.31 13.50 45.78
CA VAL A 198 12.36 14.57 45.37
C VAL A 198 11.25 14.77 46.41
N ARG A 199 10.57 13.70 46.86
CA ARG A 199 9.40 13.77 47.75
C ARG A 199 9.73 13.93 49.23
N LYS A 200 10.88 13.39 49.69
CA LYS A 200 11.32 13.35 51.09
C LYS A 200 12.70 14.02 51.29
N PRO A 201 12.97 15.23 50.75
CA PRO A 201 14.33 15.79 50.67
C PRO A 201 14.97 16.04 52.05
N GLU A 202 14.19 16.46 53.04
CA GLU A 202 14.67 16.71 54.41
C GLU A 202 14.92 15.43 55.23
N GLN A 203 14.49 14.26 54.74
CA GLN A 203 14.79 12.95 55.35
C GLN A 203 16.13 12.39 54.86
N VAL A 204 16.64 12.87 53.71
CA VAL A 204 17.92 12.42 53.15
C VAL A 204 19.09 13.05 53.91
N LYS A 205 19.99 12.19 54.40
CA LYS A 205 21.16 12.61 55.18
C LYS A 205 22.20 13.24 54.27
N LEU A 206 22.18 14.57 54.17
CA LEU A 206 23.14 15.35 53.39
C LEU A 206 24.48 15.57 54.11
N ARG A 207 25.58 15.32 53.40
CA ARG A 207 26.96 15.70 53.70
C ARG A 207 27.56 16.50 52.53
N LEU A 208 28.58 17.32 52.81
CA LEU A 208 29.45 17.91 51.78
C LEU A 208 30.28 16.82 51.07
N PRO A 209 30.97 17.14 49.95
CA PRO A 209 31.93 16.22 49.31
C PRO A 209 32.96 15.64 50.29
N ILE A 210 33.45 14.44 50.00
CA ILE A 210 34.36 13.73 50.90
C ILE A 210 35.73 14.43 51.00
N SER A 211 36.16 15.15 49.96
CA SER A 211 37.34 16.02 49.98
C SER A 211 37.32 17.04 51.13
N GLU A 212 36.22 17.76 51.35
CA GLU A 212 36.06 18.68 52.49
C GLU A 212 36.14 17.91 53.82
N THR A 213 35.55 16.72 53.89
CA THR A 213 35.63 15.85 55.09
C THR A 213 37.06 15.38 55.37
N LEU A 214 37.85 15.09 54.33
CA LEU A 214 39.25 14.70 54.41
C LEU A 214 40.15 15.88 54.77
N PHE A 215 39.88 17.07 54.23
CA PHE A 215 40.61 18.32 54.52
C PHE A 215 40.46 18.75 55.99
N GLN A 216 39.30 18.46 56.61
CA GLN A 216 39.07 18.69 58.03
C GLN A 216 39.76 17.67 58.97
N MET A 217 40.29 16.55 58.45
CA MET A 217 40.97 15.55 59.27
C MET A 217 42.45 15.88 59.47
N ASN A 218 42.94 15.68 60.71
CA ASN A 218 44.37 15.64 60.97
C ASN A 218 44.99 14.31 60.51
N ARG A 219 46.33 14.26 60.41
CA ARG A 219 47.09 13.08 59.95
C ARG A 219 46.69 11.78 60.66
N ASP A 220 46.48 11.83 61.98
CA ASP A 220 46.22 10.64 62.79
C ASP A 220 44.77 10.17 62.67
N GLN A 221 43.83 11.07 62.36
CA GLN A 221 42.46 10.74 61.97
C GLN A 221 42.41 10.13 60.57
N LEU A 222 43.17 10.70 59.61
CA LEU A 222 43.27 10.19 58.24
C LEU A 222 43.91 8.79 58.20
N GLN A 223 44.99 8.57 58.96
CA GLN A 223 45.61 7.25 59.11
C GLN A 223 44.62 6.22 59.67
N LYS A 224 43.83 6.59 60.69
CA LYS A 224 42.77 5.72 61.23
C LYS A 224 41.68 5.45 60.19
N LEU A 225 41.23 6.45 59.44
CA LEU A 225 40.23 6.27 58.37
C LEU A 225 40.68 5.20 57.37
N VAL A 226 41.92 5.29 56.88
CA VAL A 226 42.49 4.31 55.94
C VAL A 226 42.61 2.92 56.57
N GLN A 227 43.08 2.82 57.81
CA GLN A 227 43.19 1.54 58.53
C GLN A 227 41.82 0.85 58.74
N TYR A 228 40.79 1.61 59.13
CA TYR A 228 39.44 1.06 59.28
C TYR A 228 38.81 0.71 57.92
N LEU A 229 39.01 1.53 56.88
CA LEU A 229 38.52 1.24 55.52
C LEU A 229 39.10 -0.08 54.97
N ILE A 230 40.42 -0.26 55.09
CA ILE A 230 41.11 -1.50 54.71
C ILE A 230 40.60 -2.67 55.55
N THR A 231 40.37 -2.50 56.86
CA THR A 231 39.87 -3.58 57.73
C THR A 231 38.46 -4.05 57.31
N VAL A 232 37.54 -3.10 57.09
CA VAL A 232 36.13 -3.40 56.77
C VAL A 232 35.98 -3.98 55.35
N HIS A 233 36.75 -3.50 54.37
CA HIS A 233 36.64 -3.92 52.97
C HIS A 233 37.90 -4.65 52.45
N HIS A 234 38.62 -5.39 53.29
CA HIS A 234 39.91 -6.01 52.96
C HIS A 234 39.89 -6.86 51.68
N THR A 235 38.79 -7.57 51.39
CA THR A 235 38.64 -8.38 50.17
C THR A 235 38.55 -7.57 48.88
N GLN A 236 38.07 -6.32 48.94
CA GLN A 236 37.84 -5.46 47.76
C GLN A 236 38.88 -4.34 47.64
N VAL A 237 39.37 -3.83 48.77
CA VAL A 237 40.20 -2.61 48.83
C VAL A 237 41.68 -2.93 49.00
N LEU A 238 42.08 -4.02 49.67
CA LEU A 238 43.49 -4.28 50.01
C LEU A 238 44.44 -4.32 48.80
N PRO A 239 44.13 -4.99 47.66
CA PRO A 239 45.04 -5.02 46.51
C PRO A 239 45.27 -3.62 45.91
N THR A 240 44.19 -2.84 45.78
CA THR A 240 44.24 -1.46 45.27
C THR A 240 44.93 -0.52 46.24
N ALA A 241 44.66 -0.66 47.55
CA ALA A 241 45.29 0.16 48.58
C ALA A 241 46.80 -0.11 48.70
N GLN A 242 47.24 -1.37 48.56
CA GLN A 242 48.65 -1.72 48.50
C GLN A 242 49.32 -1.11 47.27
N LYS A 243 48.73 -1.31 46.07
CA LYS A 243 49.23 -0.70 44.83
C LYS A 243 49.38 0.82 44.95
N LEU A 244 48.36 1.51 45.47
CA LEU A 244 48.40 2.97 45.66
C LEU A 244 49.44 3.39 46.71
N ALA A 245 49.64 2.60 47.77
CA ALA A 245 50.70 2.87 48.75
C ALA A 245 52.10 2.73 48.14
N ASP A 246 52.34 1.68 47.34
CA ASP A 246 53.61 1.46 46.64
C ASP A 246 53.89 2.57 45.60
N GLU A 247 52.85 3.03 44.89
CA GLU A 247 52.94 4.16 43.96
C GLU A 247 53.20 5.50 44.69
N ILE A 248 52.55 5.75 45.83
CA ILE A 248 52.78 6.97 46.64
C ILE A 248 54.19 6.98 47.28
N LEU A 249 54.71 5.82 47.67
CA LEU A 249 56.08 5.70 48.20
C LEU A 249 57.17 5.85 47.11
N SER A 250 56.81 5.69 45.83
CA SER A 250 57.72 5.88 44.69
C SER A 250 57.85 7.36 44.30
N HIS A 251 59.05 7.93 44.49
CA HIS A 251 59.32 9.36 44.23
C HIS A 251 59.08 9.83 42.78
N ASN A 252 59.02 8.92 41.81
CA ASN A 252 58.82 9.23 40.39
C ASN A 252 57.39 8.96 39.88
N SER A 253 56.46 8.53 40.74
CA SER A 253 55.10 8.19 40.30
C SER A 253 54.30 9.41 39.84
N GLU A 254 53.33 9.18 38.94
CA GLU A 254 52.42 10.23 38.46
C GLU A 254 51.50 10.75 39.58
N ILE A 255 51.17 9.90 40.57
CA ILE A 255 50.37 10.29 41.74
C ILE A 255 51.07 11.39 42.55
N ASN A 256 52.40 11.34 42.68
CA ASN A 256 53.20 12.36 43.36
C ASN A 256 53.42 13.63 42.52
N GLN A 257 53.05 13.63 41.23
CA GLN A 257 53.13 14.79 40.33
C GLN A 257 51.82 15.59 40.29
N VAL A 258 50.71 15.03 40.78
CA VAL A 258 49.41 15.70 40.86
C VAL A 258 49.07 16.12 42.29
N HIS A 259 48.29 17.19 42.46
CA HIS A 259 47.85 17.68 43.78
C HIS A 259 46.85 16.75 44.53
N GLY A 260 46.55 15.57 43.99
CA GLY A 260 45.62 14.59 44.53
C GLY A 260 44.57 14.13 43.50
N ALA A 261 43.97 12.97 43.76
CA ALA A 261 42.94 12.36 42.91
C ALA A 261 41.70 13.28 42.71
N PRO A 262 40.88 13.03 41.68
CA PRO A 262 39.52 13.59 41.60
C PRO A 262 38.63 13.00 42.70
N ASP A 263 37.79 13.84 43.30
CA ASP A 263 36.78 13.41 44.28
C ASP A 263 35.48 13.05 43.54
N PRO A 264 35.01 11.78 43.57
CA PRO A 264 33.79 11.34 42.87
C PRO A 264 32.49 11.95 43.45
N THR A 265 32.58 12.66 44.57
CA THR A 265 31.46 13.35 45.24
C THR A 265 31.48 14.87 45.08
N ALA A 266 32.53 15.45 44.48
CA ALA A 266 32.65 16.90 44.28
C ALA A 266 31.78 17.47 43.14
N GLY A 267 31.25 16.61 42.27
CA GLY A 267 30.41 16.99 41.14
C GLY A 267 31.14 16.94 39.80
N ALA A 268 30.46 17.38 38.75
CA ALA A 268 31.00 17.39 37.39
C ALA A 268 32.03 18.51 37.19
N SER A 269 32.95 18.30 36.24
CA SER A 269 33.98 19.27 35.89
C SER A 269 33.41 20.50 35.17
N VAL A 270 34.25 21.53 34.99
CA VAL A 270 33.92 22.71 34.19
C VAL A 270 33.67 22.38 32.71
N ASP A 271 34.33 21.34 32.19
CA ASP A 271 34.28 20.93 30.79
C ASP A 271 33.21 19.84 30.51
N ASP A 272 32.63 19.25 31.56
CA ASP A 272 31.61 18.20 31.47
C ASP A 272 30.27 18.73 30.92
N GLU A 273 29.68 18.01 29.96
CA GLU A 273 28.39 18.38 29.36
C GLU A 273 27.23 18.38 30.37
N ASN A 274 26.40 19.42 30.32
CA ASN A 274 25.16 19.51 31.10
C ASN A 274 24.02 18.69 30.43
N CYS A 275 24.19 17.37 30.35
CA CYS A 275 23.22 16.42 29.80
C CYS A 275 22.63 15.52 30.90
N TRP A 276 21.44 14.96 30.66
CA TRP A 276 20.95 13.85 31.48
C TRP A 276 21.70 12.56 31.11
N HIS A 277 21.75 11.60 32.03
CA HIS A 277 22.35 10.30 31.76
C HIS A 277 21.52 9.50 30.75
N LEU A 278 22.18 9.06 29.67
CA LEU A 278 21.68 8.16 28.64
C LEU A 278 22.79 7.14 28.36
N ASP A 279 22.48 5.86 28.46
CA ASP A 279 23.42 4.77 28.17
C ASP A 279 23.57 4.58 26.65
N GLU A 280 24.70 5.00 26.11
CA GLU A 280 24.93 4.98 24.65
C GLU A 280 25.22 3.58 24.13
N GLU A 281 25.83 2.72 24.95
CA GLU A 281 26.14 1.33 24.60
C GLU A 281 24.84 0.54 24.50
N GLN A 282 23.94 0.67 25.49
CA GLN A 282 22.61 0.03 25.44
C GLN A 282 21.73 0.61 24.32
N VAL A 283 21.77 1.91 24.01
CA VAL A 283 21.06 2.44 22.82
C VAL A 283 21.58 1.79 21.54
N GLN A 284 22.90 1.64 21.38
CA GLN A 284 23.48 0.99 20.20
C GLN A 284 23.13 -0.51 20.14
N GLU A 285 23.29 -1.25 21.25
CA GLU A 285 22.97 -2.69 21.31
C GLU A 285 21.49 -2.96 21.01
N GLN A 286 20.56 -2.25 21.65
CA GLN A 286 19.13 -2.48 21.48
C GLN A 286 18.63 -2.12 20.07
N VAL A 287 19.10 -1.00 19.49
CA VAL A 287 18.75 -0.66 18.08
C VAL A 287 19.29 -1.72 17.12
N LYS A 288 20.52 -2.20 17.32
CA LYS A 288 21.13 -3.27 16.52
C LYS A 288 20.39 -4.60 16.66
N LEU A 289 19.84 -4.91 17.85
CA LEU A 289 18.96 -6.06 18.08
C LEU A 289 17.62 -5.89 17.33
N PHE A 290 16.94 -4.75 17.44
CA PHE A 290 15.68 -4.51 16.73
C PHE A 290 15.84 -4.53 15.20
N LEU A 291 16.97 -4.04 14.68
CA LEU A 291 17.32 -4.13 13.27
C LEU A 291 17.56 -5.59 12.84
N SER A 292 18.38 -6.34 13.58
CA SER A 292 18.80 -7.70 13.19
C SER A 292 17.72 -8.78 13.35
N GLN A 293 16.79 -8.62 14.29
CA GLN A 293 15.63 -9.50 14.51
C GLN A 293 14.52 -9.32 13.44
N GLY A 294 14.90 -9.30 12.16
CA GLY A 294 14.03 -8.93 11.03
C GLY A 294 12.97 -9.99 10.67
N GLY A 295 11.89 -10.08 11.44
CA GLY A 295 10.74 -10.92 11.11
C GLY A 295 9.48 -10.58 11.93
N TYR A 296 8.33 -10.55 11.25
CA TYR A 296 6.97 -10.54 11.85
C TYR A 296 6.64 -9.46 12.90
N HIS A 297 6.29 -8.27 12.41
CA HIS A 297 5.39 -7.28 13.05
C HIS A 297 5.79 -6.60 14.37
N GLY A 298 6.72 -7.14 15.16
CA GLY A 298 7.13 -6.58 16.47
C GLY A 298 8.13 -5.41 16.37
N THR A 299 9.33 -5.67 15.85
CA THR A 299 10.50 -4.78 16.02
C THR A 299 10.34 -3.38 15.41
N GLY A 300 9.59 -3.24 14.32
CA GLY A 300 9.26 -1.93 13.75
C GLY A 300 8.48 -1.02 14.72
N LYS A 301 7.63 -1.58 15.59
CA LYS A 301 6.96 -0.79 16.65
C LYS A 301 7.96 -0.28 17.68
N GLN A 302 8.95 -1.09 18.06
CA GLN A 302 9.98 -0.69 19.04
C GLN A 302 10.85 0.47 18.51
N LEU A 303 11.21 0.45 17.22
CA LEU A 303 11.93 1.56 16.60
C LEU A 303 11.06 2.84 16.52
N ASN A 304 9.77 2.73 16.19
CA ASN A 304 8.84 3.87 16.24
C ASN A 304 8.65 4.43 17.67
N LEU A 305 8.73 3.59 18.71
CA LEU A 305 8.71 4.04 20.10
C LEU A 305 10.00 4.81 20.46
N LEU A 306 11.17 4.41 19.95
CA LEU A 306 12.42 5.18 20.10
C LEU A 306 12.35 6.52 19.35
N PHE A 307 11.78 6.57 18.14
CA PHE A 307 11.53 7.82 17.41
C PHE A 307 10.55 8.75 18.14
N SER A 308 9.46 8.19 18.68
CA SER A 308 8.53 8.90 19.56
C SER A 308 9.24 9.46 20.80
N LYS A 309 10.20 8.69 21.37
CA LYS A 309 10.99 9.12 22.52
C LYS A 309 11.98 10.24 22.19
N VAL A 310 12.58 10.21 21.00
CA VAL A 310 13.36 11.35 20.47
C VAL A 310 12.48 12.59 20.40
N ARG A 311 11.25 12.52 19.83
CA ARG A 311 10.32 13.67 19.79
C ARG A 311 9.94 14.17 21.19
N GLU A 312 9.78 13.28 22.17
CA GLU A 312 9.54 13.65 23.58
C GLU A 312 10.73 14.43 24.18
N MET A 313 11.96 13.94 24.01
CA MET A 313 13.17 14.63 24.47
C MET A 313 13.36 15.99 23.80
N LEU A 314 13.13 16.09 22.49
CA LEU A 314 13.17 17.37 21.77
C LEU A 314 12.09 18.34 22.27
N ARG A 315 10.87 17.85 22.59
CA ARG A 315 9.77 18.67 23.12
C ARG A 315 10.07 19.19 24.53
N MET A 316 10.85 18.45 25.32
CA MET A 316 11.43 18.88 26.59
C MET A 316 12.75 19.69 26.43
N ARG A 317 13.19 19.93 25.18
CA ARG A 317 14.38 20.69 24.78
C ARG A 317 15.70 20.08 25.28
N ASP A 318 15.74 18.75 25.40
CA ASP A 318 16.93 18.02 25.82
C ASP A 318 17.90 17.77 24.65
N SER A 319 19.20 17.98 24.90
CA SER A 319 20.30 17.63 24.01
C SER A 319 20.33 16.14 23.64
N ASN A 320 19.86 15.28 24.55
CA ASN A 320 19.86 13.83 24.37
C ASN A 320 18.94 13.37 23.23
N GLY A 321 17.91 14.14 22.85
CA GLY A 321 17.09 13.79 21.68
C GLY A 321 17.90 13.73 20.39
N ALA A 322 18.80 14.70 20.18
CA ALA A 322 19.70 14.71 19.03
C ALA A 322 20.82 13.66 19.14
N ARG A 323 21.34 13.43 20.36
CA ARG A 323 22.39 12.43 20.62
C ARG A 323 21.88 11.00 20.39
N MET A 324 20.69 10.68 20.92
CA MET A 324 19.98 9.42 20.70
C MET A 324 19.70 9.18 19.21
N LEU A 325 19.25 10.20 18.45
CA LEU A 325 19.05 10.04 17.01
C LEU A 325 20.37 9.82 16.24
N THR A 326 21.50 10.41 16.68
CA THR A 326 22.82 10.10 16.12
C THR A 326 23.16 8.63 16.29
N LEU A 327 23.03 8.09 17.50
CA LEU A 327 23.29 6.68 17.80
C LEU A 327 22.39 5.74 16.97
N ILE A 328 21.09 6.04 16.87
CA ILE A 328 20.14 5.29 16.03
C ILE A 328 20.57 5.35 14.55
N THR A 329 20.91 6.54 14.04
CA THR A 329 21.31 6.73 12.64
C THR A 329 22.57 5.95 12.29
N GLU A 330 23.55 5.88 13.19
CA GLU A 330 24.78 5.13 12.94
C GLU A 330 24.55 3.61 12.96
N GLN A 331 23.64 3.08 13.79
CA GLN A 331 23.24 1.66 13.69
C GLN A 331 22.44 1.36 12.41
N PHE A 332 21.56 2.27 11.98
CA PHE A 332 20.83 2.14 10.70
C PHE A 332 21.78 2.15 9.49
N MET A 333 22.75 3.05 9.45
CA MET A 333 23.79 3.09 8.41
C MET A 333 24.76 1.91 8.47
N GLY A 334 24.88 1.25 9.64
CA GLY A 334 25.68 0.05 9.85
C GLY A 334 24.99 -1.28 9.52
N ASP A 335 23.72 -1.26 9.07
CA ASP A 335 22.98 -2.48 8.73
C ASP A 335 23.54 -3.16 7.45
N PRO A 336 24.09 -4.38 7.54
CA PRO A 336 24.66 -5.08 6.38
C PRO A 336 23.61 -5.38 5.28
N ARG A 337 22.30 -5.34 5.58
CA ARG A 337 21.25 -5.52 4.58
C ARG A 337 21.21 -4.39 3.54
N LEU A 338 21.64 -3.18 3.88
CA LEU A 338 21.71 -2.06 2.91
C LEU A 338 22.63 -2.41 1.73
N ALA A 339 23.79 -3.00 2.02
CA ALA A 339 24.70 -3.48 0.99
C ALA A 339 24.10 -4.65 0.19
N LEU A 340 23.43 -5.60 0.86
CA LEU A 340 22.78 -6.74 0.18
C LEU A 340 21.69 -6.28 -0.80
N TRP A 341 20.77 -5.41 -0.36
CA TRP A 341 19.74 -4.82 -1.22
C TRP A 341 20.35 -4.07 -2.41
N ARG A 342 21.38 -3.24 -2.18
CA ARG A 342 22.05 -2.47 -3.25
C ARG A 342 22.78 -3.35 -4.26
N HIS A 343 23.42 -4.44 -3.82
CA HIS A 343 24.14 -5.38 -4.69
C HIS A 343 23.20 -6.34 -5.44
N GLN A 344 22.10 -6.78 -4.83
CA GLN A 344 21.15 -7.71 -5.44
C GLN A 344 20.11 -7.01 -6.33
N GLY A 345 19.97 -5.68 -6.22
CA GLY A 345 18.88 -4.95 -6.87
C GLY A 345 17.51 -5.26 -6.28
N THR A 346 17.46 -5.73 -5.03
CA THR A 346 16.22 -6.08 -4.32
C THR A 346 15.74 -4.90 -3.49
N ASP A 347 14.45 -4.59 -3.58
CA ASP A 347 13.86 -3.46 -2.86
C ASP A 347 13.72 -3.70 -1.35
N MET A 348 13.82 -2.59 -0.60
CA MET A 348 13.54 -2.57 0.84
C MET A 348 12.04 -2.72 1.10
N THR A 349 11.66 -3.49 2.12
CA THR A 349 10.25 -3.57 2.54
C THR A 349 9.72 -2.21 2.99
N ASP A 350 8.46 -1.91 2.70
CA ASP A 350 7.85 -0.58 2.92
C ASP A 350 7.88 -0.15 4.38
N LYS A 351 7.76 -1.12 5.30
CA LYS A 351 7.85 -0.89 6.76
C LYS A 351 9.25 -0.45 7.16
N TYR A 352 10.30 -1.00 6.57
CA TYR A 352 11.68 -0.55 6.81
C TYR A 352 11.93 0.82 6.16
N ARG A 353 11.37 1.03 4.96
CA ARG A 353 11.44 2.30 4.23
C ARG A 353 10.79 3.47 5.00
N GLN A 354 9.65 3.21 5.66
CA GLN A 354 8.97 4.17 6.56
C GLN A 354 9.84 4.61 7.75
N LEU A 355 10.71 3.74 8.28
CA LEU A 355 11.63 4.11 9.36
C LEU A 355 12.67 5.14 8.88
N TRP A 356 13.13 5.03 7.63
CA TRP A 356 14.05 6.01 7.03
C TRP A 356 13.36 7.33 6.69
N ASP A 357 12.08 7.29 6.29
CA ASP A 357 11.26 8.50 6.12
C ASP A 357 11.15 9.28 7.43
N GLU A 358 10.82 8.61 8.55
CA GLU A 358 10.77 9.29 9.86
C GLU A 358 12.16 9.76 10.34
N LEU A 359 13.22 8.95 10.13
CA LEU A 359 14.60 9.36 10.44
C LEU A 359 14.97 10.69 9.76
N GLY A 360 14.65 10.84 8.46
CA GLY A 360 14.89 12.07 7.70
C GLY A 360 14.06 13.26 8.18
N ALA A 361 12.79 13.03 8.55
CA ALA A 361 11.93 14.06 9.13
C ALA A 361 12.42 14.53 10.51
N LEU A 362 12.88 13.61 11.37
CA LEU A 362 13.46 13.93 12.68
C LEU A 362 14.75 14.74 12.57
N TRP A 363 15.64 14.37 11.64
CA TRP A 363 16.84 15.17 11.36
C TRP A 363 16.50 16.58 10.86
N THR A 364 15.50 16.70 10.01
CA THR A 364 14.98 18.01 9.56
C THR A 364 14.48 18.85 10.74
N CYS A 365 13.75 18.26 11.68
CA CYS A 365 13.32 18.94 12.91
C CYS A 365 14.51 19.39 13.78
N ILE A 366 15.54 18.55 13.95
CA ILE A 366 16.72 18.88 14.78
C ILE A 366 17.51 20.06 14.21
N VAL A 367 17.82 20.06 12.91
CA VAL A 367 18.59 21.16 12.30
C VAL A 367 17.79 22.47 12.22
N LEU A 368 16.46 22.39 12.25
CA LEU A 368 15.57 23.55 12.32
C LEU A 368 15.29 24.06 13.74
N ASN A 369 15.92 23.52 14.80
CA ASN A 369 15.75 24.04 16.17
C ASN A 369 16.03 25.58 16.22
N PRO A 370 15.05 26.42 16.62
CA PRO A 370 15.22 27.88 16.66
C PRO A 370 16.37 28.37 17.55
N HIS A 371 16.78 27.56 18.54
CA HIS A 371 17.83 27.88 19.50
C HIS A 371 19.09 27.01 19.32
N CYS A 372 19.26 26.38 18.14
CA CYS A 372 20.47 25.64 17.81
C CYS A 372 21.73 26.53 17.86
N LYS A 373 22.80 26.08 18.51
CA LYS A 373 24.12 26.73 18.39
C LYS A 373 24.67 26.54 16.96
N PRO A 374 25.26 27.57 16.33
CA PRO A 374 25.79 27.44 14.97
C PRO A 374 26.89 26.38 14.86
N GLU A 375 27.68 26.20 15.92
CA GLU A 375 28.69 25.14 16.06
C GLU A 375 28.07 23.74 15.92
N GLN A 376 27.01 23.47 16.69
CA GLN A 376 26.27 22.19 16.66
C GLN A 376 25.61 21.97 15.29
N LYS A 377 25.00 23.01 14.69
CA LYS A 377 24.45 22.93 13.33
C LYS A 377 25.52 22.58 12.30
N SER A 378 26.73 23.14 12.44
CA SER A 378 27.87 22.82 11.56
C SER A 378 28.40 21.39 11.73
N LEU A 379 28.28 20.81 12.93
CA LEU A 379 28.64 19.41 13.19
C LEU A 379 27.62 18.46 12.56
N TRP A 380 26.32 18.70 12.77
CA TRP A 380 25.26 17.88 12.16
C TRP A 380 25.28 17.95 10.64
N LEU A 381 25.55 19.12 10.04
CA LEU A 381 25.71 19.24 8.58
C LEU A 381 26.87 18.38 8.03
N LYS A 382 27.98 18.25 8.79
CA LYS A 382 29.10 17.35 8.41
C LYS A 382 28.68 15.88 8.50
N LEU A 383 27.94 15.50 9.55
CA LEU A 383 27.44 14.12 9.72
C LEU A 383 26.42 13.74 8.64
N LEU A 384 25.43 14.59 8.37
CA LEU A 384 24.43 14.38 7.33
C LEU A 384 25.07 14.27 5.93
N ARG A 385 26.04 15.13 5.60
CA ARG A 385 26.81 15.02 4.35
C ARG A 385 27.62 13.72 4.29
N ARG A 386 28.27 13.31 5.39
CA ARG A 386 29.02 12.03 5.49
C ARG A 386 28.11 10.82 5.26
N TRP A 387 26.92 10.78 5.85
CA TRP A 387 25.98 9.67 5.66
C TRP A 387 25.36 9.68 4.25
N SER A 388 24.98 10.85 3.73
CA SER A 388 24.43 10.99 2.37
C SER A 388 25.44 10.74 1.25
N SER A 389 26.74 10.69 1.54
CA SER A 389 27.80 10.33 0.58
C SER A 389 28.19 8.86 0.60
N VAL A 390 27.47 7.99 1.32
CA VAL A 390 27.70 6.53 1.30
C VAL A 390 26.76 5.89 0.26
N ASP A 391 27.29 5.08 -0.65
CA ASP A 391 26.54 4.48 -1.77
C ASP A 391 25.37 3.55 -1.36
N VAL A 392 25.33 3.12 -0.09
CA VAL A 392 24.23 2.32 0.48
C VAL A 392 23.17 3.17 1.21
N CYS A 393 23.33 4.50 1.23
CA CYS A 393 22.34 5.42 1.81
C CYS A 393 21.05 5.43 0.96
N PRO A 394 19.86 5.18 1.55
CA PRO A 394 18.62 5.15 0.79
C PRO A 394 18.28 6.47 0.08
N LEU A 395 17.86 6.36 -1.19
CA LEU A 395 17.36 7.48 -2.00
C LEU A 395 16.05 8.07 -1.43
N GLU A 396 15.68 9.29 -1.81
CA GLU A 396 14.43 9.92 -1.32
C GLU A 396 13.18 9.20 -1.87
N GLU A 397 13.16 8.83 -3.15
CA GLU A 397 11.96 8.31 -3.83
C GLU A 397 11.95 6.77 -3.94
N GLY A 398 12.99 6.16 -4.53
CA GLY A 398 13.11 4.70 -4.64
C GLY A 398 14.37 4.23 -5.39
N ASN A 399 14.63 2.92 -5.43
CA ASN A 399 15.82 2.35 -6.07
C ASN A 399 15.66 2.22 -7.60
N HIS A 400 15.72 3.34 -8.32
CA HIS A 400 15.70 3.34 -9.81
C HIS A 400 17.03 3.82 -10.42
N GLY A 401 18.15 3.40 -9.81
CA GLY A 401 19.51 3.75 -10.25
C GLY A 401 20.16 2.85 -11.32
N ASN A 402 19.44 1.88 -11.90
CA ASN A 402 20.04 0.82 -12.74
C ASN A 402 19.58 0.78 -14.22
N ASP A 403 18.51 1.47 -14.63
CA ASP A 403 18.05 1.46 -16.04
C ASP A 403 18.87 2.37 -16.98
N LEU A 404 19.69 3.27 -16.42
CA LEU A 404 20.52 4.23 -17.17
C LEU A 404 21.86 3.66 -17.69
N THR A 405 22.35 2.54 -17.15
CA THR A 405 23.69 2.01 -17.46
C THR A 405 23.76 1.10 -18.70
N ASN A 406 22.61 0.69 -19.26
CA ASN A 406 22.54 -0.28 -20.36
C ASN A 406 22.36 0.34 -21.76
N LEU A 407 22.35 1.68 -21.90
CA LEU A 407 22.09 2.38 -23.18
C LEU A 407 23.25 3.25 -23.68
N THR A 408 24.37 3.32 -22.96
CA THR A 408 25.48 4.27 -23.17
C THR A 408 26.34 4.05 -24.43
N ASN A 409 26.01 3.08 -25.29
CA ASN A 409 26.85 2.65 -26.41
C ASN A 409 26.42 3.18 -27.80
N VAL A 410 25.33 3.95 -27.93
CA VAL A 410 24.88 4.47 -29.25
C VAL A 410 24.36 5.92 -29.19
N LEU A 411 25.28 6.89 -29.15
CA LEU A 411 25.28 8.19 -29.89
C LEU A 411 26.26 9.20 -29.24
N PRO A 412 26.87 10.13 -29.99
CA PRO A 412 27.90 11.03 -29.45
C PRO A 412 27.34 12.36 -28.89
N GLN A 413 27.92 12.76 -27.75
CA GLN A 413 28.11 14.14 -27.27
C GLN A 413 26.98 15.18 -27.50
N VAL A 414 26.09 15.28 -26.51
CA VAL A 414 25.45 16.54 -26.10
C VAL A 414 25.89 16.84 -24.67
N ALA A 415 25.99 18.12 -24.28
CA ALA A 415 26.61 18.53 -23.01
C ALA A 415 25.83 18.05 -21.75
N PRO A 416 26.50 17.81 -20.60
CA PRO A 416 25.93 16.98 -19.52
C PRO A 416 24.97 17.69 -18.55
N ASP A 417 24.95 19.03 -18.53
CA ASP A 417 24.66 19.79 -17.29
C ASP A 417 23.16 20.08 -17.01
N LEU A 418 22.22 19.50 -17.77
CA LEU A 418 20.77 19.82 -17.64
C LEU A 418 19.82 18.63 -17.51
N LEU A 419 20.31 17.38 -17.41
CA LEU A 419 19.47 16.19 -17.22
C LEU A 419 19.89 15.29 -16.03
N SER A 420 20.96 15.64 -15.33
CA SER A 420 21.32 15.00 -14.06
C SER A 420 20.38 15.47 -12.95
N HIS A 421 19.37 14.66 -12.60
CA HIS A 421 18.64 14.86 -11.36
C HIS A 421 19.62 14.62 -10.19
N PRO A 422 19.73 15.54 -9.22
CA PRO A 422 20.66 15.37 -8.11
C PRO A 422 20.31 14.11 -7.32
N HIS A 423 21.33 13.41 -6.80
CA HIS A 423 21.19 12.12 -6.12
C HIS A 423 20.55 12.30 -4.72
N ARG A 424 19.23 12.56 -4.69
CA ARG A 424 18.46 12.85 -3.46
C ARG A 424 18.42 11.61 -2.57
N THR A 425 18.93 11.73 -1.34
CA THR A 425 18.82 10.73 -0.28
C THR A 425 17.75 11.14 0.74
N VAL A 426 17.38 10.23 1.63
CA VAL A 426 16.51 10.52 2.78
C VAL A 426 17.05 11.63 3.71
N PHE A 427 18.33 12.00 3.61
CA PHE A 427 18.92 13.13 4.34
C PHE A 427 18.93 14.45 3.55
N THR A 428 18.63 14.46 2.25
CA THR A 428 18.77 15.67 1.41
C THR A 428 17.92 16.84 1.92
N ARG A 429 16.66 16.61 2.33
CA ARG A 429 15.81 17.66 2.93
C ARG A 429 16.39 18.22 4.24
N ALA A 430 17.05 17.38 5.05
CA ALA A 430 17.72 17.83 6.28
C ALA A 430 19.02 18.61 5.99
N ILE A 431 19.71 18.31 4.88
CA ILE A 431 20.86 19.09 4.40
C ILE A 431 20.40 20.45 3.86
N GLU A 432 19.34 20.49 3.04
CA GLU A 432 18.69 21.74 2.57
C GLU A 432 18.22 22.61 3.76
N ALA A 433 17.62 22.00 4.78
CA ALA A 433 17.19 22.68 5.99
C ALA A 433 18.35 23.21 6.87
N CYS A 434 19.60 22.84 6.59
CA CYS A 434 20.74 23.43 7.28
C CYS A 434 20.97 24.89 6.90
N ASP A 435 20.62 25.29 5.68
CA ASP A 435 20.83 26.66 5.18
C ASP A 435 19.69 27.63 5.61
N LEU A 436 18.57 27.08 6.10
CA LEU A 436 17.43 27.86 6.60
C LEU A 436 17.72 28.51 7.97
N HIS A 437 17.32 29.78 8.10
CA HIS A 437 17.46 30.57 9.33
C HIS A 437 16.13 31.11 9.86
N TRP A 438 16.11 31.47 11.14
CA TRP A 438 14.95 32.08 11.82
C TRP A 438 15.01 33.61 11.92
N ARG A 439 16.06 34.25 11.38
CA ARG A 439 16.37 35.69 11.56
C ARG A 439 15.47 36.67 10.79
N ASP A 440 14.48 36.18 10.05
CA ASP A 440 13.63 37.03 9.22
C ASP A 440 12.70 37.92 10.09
N PRO A 441 12.64 39.26 9.87
CA PRO A 441 11.85 40.16 10.71
C PRO A 441 10.33 39.99 10.62
N HIS A 442 9.79 39.37 9.56
CA HIS A 442 8.36 39.06 9.45
C HIS A 442 8.06 37.71 10.12
N LEU A 443 8.90 36.70 9.90
CA LEU A 443 8.83 35.41 10.58
C LEU A 443 8.90 35.56 12.11
N GLN A 444 9.79 36.44 12.61
CA GLN A 444 9.87 36.75 14.04
C GLN A 444 8.58 37.41 14.54
N ARG A 445 8.02 38.41 13.84
CA ARG A 445 6.71 39.03 14.19
C ARG A 445 5.58 37.99 14.25
N ILE A 446 5.52 37.06 13.30
CA ILE A 446 4.54 35.95 13.29
C ILE A 446 4.73 35.04 14.52
N ILE A 447 5.97 34.73 14.87
CA ILE A 447 6.30 33.78 15.95
C ILE A 447 6.08 34.39 17.34
N THR A 448 6.56 35.60 17.60
CA THR A 448 6.38 36.30 18.90
C THR A 448 4.92 36.64 19.15
N GLY A 449 4.19 37.02 18.11
CA GLY A 449 2.81 37.50 18.19
C GLY A 449 2.70 38.92 18.72
N ASP A 450 3.71 39.76 18.46
CA ASP A 450 3.65 41.19 18.75
C ASP A 450 2.55 41.88 17.93
N HIS A 451 1.95 42.93 18.49
CA HIS A 451 0.68 43.46 18.00
C HIS A 451 0.81 44.14 16.62
N TYR A 452 0.28 43.48 15.58
CA TYR A 452 0.12 44.06 14.24
C TYR A 452 -0.77 45.31 14.19
N THR A 453 -1.61 45.54 15.21
CA THR A 453 -2.69 46.54 15.27
C THR A 453 -2.25 48.01 15.26
N HIS A 454 -0.96 48.33 15.11
CA HIS A 454 -0.43 49.69 15.23
C HIS A 454 0.32 50.25 14.01
N TYR A 455 0.52 49.47 12.94
CA TYR A 455 1.32 49.89 11.78
C TYR A 455 0.59 49.96 10.43
N CYS A 456 -0.66 49.48 10.33
CA CYS A 456 -1.44 49.44 9.09
C CYS A 456 -1.95 50.82 8.58
N TYR A 457 -1.20 51.90 8.81
CA TYR A 457 -1.56 53.27 8.43
C TYR A 457 -0.46 54.05 7.69
N HIS A 458 0.75 53.48 7.51
CA HIS A 458 1.82 54.09 6.72
C HIS A 458 2.56 53.07 5.85
N ASP A 459 2.92 53.52 4.65
CA ASP A 459 3.72 52.90 3.57
C ASP A 459 3.12 51.67 2.85
N ASP A 460 2.84 51.84 1.55
CA ASP A 460 2.35 50.80 0.61
C ASP A 460 3.27 49.56 0.49
N VAL A 461 4.51 49.65 0.96
CA VAL A 461 5.57 48.64 0.75
C VAL A 461 5.29 47.33 1.51
N ASP A 462 4.71 47.41 2.72
CA ASP A 462 4.43 46.22 3.55
C ASP A 462 3.15 45.45 3.08
N SER A 463 2.39 45.98 2.11
CA SER A 463 1.13 45.38 1.62
C SER A 463 1.29 43.95 1.09
N ALA A 464 2.49 43.54 0.65
CA ALA A 464 2.75 42.19 0.16
C ALA A 464 2.84 41.13 1.29
N LEU A 465 3.06 41.54 2.54
CA LEU A 465 3.26 40.66 3.70
C LEU A 465 1.95 40.23 4.39
N PHE A 466 0.83 40.83 4.00
CA PHE A 466 -0.49 40.63 4.59
C PHE A 466 -1.54 40.27 3.51
N ASP A 467 -2.68 39.74 3.94
CA ASP A 467 -3.85 39.57 3.07
C ASP A 467 -4.76 40.82 3.11
N ALA A 468 -5.81 40.83 2.28
CA ALA A 468 -6.78 41.92 2.19
C ALA A 468 -7.64 42.14 3.46
N ARG A 469 -7.37 41.40 4.56
CA ARG A 469 -7.99 41.54 5.89
C ARG A 469 -6.96 41.95 6.96
N GLY A 470 -5.70 42.14 6.59
CA GLY A 470 -4.60 42.44 7.50
C GLY A 470 -3.97 41.22 8.20
N TRP A 471 -4.28 39.98 7.77
CA TRP A 471 -3.66 38.79 8.35
C TRP A 471 -2.27 38.52 7.76
N PRO A 472 -1.27 38.12 8.57
CA PRO A 472 0.07 37.87 8.07
C PRO A 472 0.12 36.67 7.13
N LEU A 473 0.90 36.82 6.05
CA LEU A 473 1.21 35.78 5.06
C LEU A 473 2.67 35.36 5.20
N TRP A 474 2.95 34.05 5.22
CA TRP A 474 4.31 33.53 5.12
C TRP A 474 4.56 32.96 3.71
N ARG A 475 5.41 33.62 2.92
CA ARG A 475 5.64 33.33 1.48
C ARG A 475 6.91 32.52 1.25
N GLU A 476 6.98 31.35 1.86
CA GLU A 476 8.04 30.34 1.65
C GLU A 476 7.44 29.11 0.94
N HIS A 477 8.27 28.24 0.37
CA HIS A 477 7.80 26.98 -0.24
C HIS A 477 7.04 26.14 0.79
N VAL A 478 5.81 25.70 0.46
CA VAL A 478 4.85 25.16 1.46
C VAL A 478 5.41 23.97 2.26
N PRO A 479 6.00 22.91 1.67
CA PRO A 479 6.71 21.87 2.40
C PRO A 479 7.81 22.39 3.36
N THR A 480 8.61 23.35 2.91
CA THR A 480 9.70 23.96 3.69
C THR A 480 9.16 24.77 4.88
N ALA A 481 8.08 25.52 4.66
CA ALA A 481 7.37 26.26 5.69
C ALA A 481 6.71 25.34 6.73
N CYS A 482 6.16 24.20 6.29
CA CYS A 482 5.57 23.23 7.20
C CYS A 482 6.64 22.50 8.04
N ALA A 483 7.83 22.26 7.50
CA ALA A 483 8.95 21.71 8.30
C ALA A 483 9.37 22.66 9.45
N ARG A 484 9.22 23.98 9.28
CA ARG A 484 9.36 24.95 10.39
C ARG A 484 8.28 24.77 11.46
N VAL A 485 7.04 24.48 11.06
CA VAL A 485 5.91 24.20 11.98
C VAL A 485 6.17 22.90 12.76
N ASP A 486 6.57 21.80 12.10
CA ASP A 486 6.88 20.55 12.83
C ASP A 486 8.11 20.72 13.74
N ALA A 487 9.13 21.47 13.31
CA ALA A 487 10.26 21.80 14.17
C ALA A 487 9.82 22.57 15.43
N LEU A 488 9.03 23.64 15.31
CA LEU A 488 8.50 24.39 16.47
C LEU A 488 7.67 23.47 17.40
N ARG A 489 6.76 22.68 16.84
CA ARG A 489 5.91 21.72 17.56
C ARG A 489 6.71 20.60 18.25
N SER A 490 7.80 20.16 17.61
CA SER A 490 8.71 19.13 18.12
C SER A 490 9.72 19.66 19.14
N HIS A 491 10.08 20.95 19.14
CA HIS A 491 10.92 21.58 20.17
C HIS A 491 10.11 22.25 21.31
N GLY A 492 8.81 21.98 21.38
CA GLY A 492 7.95 22.47 22.47
C GLY A 492 7.57 23.95 22.36
N TYR A 493 7.30 24.44 21.15
CA TYR A 493 6.78 25.79 20.85
C TYR A 493 5.43 25.70 20.11
N PRO A 494 4.36 25.17 20.75
CA PRO A 494 3.09 24.88 20.07
C PRO A 494 2.28 26.13 19.71
N ARG A 495 2.44 27.25 20.43
CA ARG A 495 1.70 28.49 20.14
C ARG A 495 2.30 29.22 18.94
N GLU A 496 3.62 29.18 18.86
CA GLU A 496 4.46 29.68 17.79
C GLU A 496 4.24 28.85 16.51
N ALA A 497 4.21 27.52 16.63
CA ALA A 497 3.84 26.61 15.55
C ALA A 497 2.43 26.91 15.01
N LEU A 498 1.45 27.15 15.89
CA LEU A 498 0.07 27.48 15.50
C LEU A 498 0.01 28.81 14.72
N ARG A 499 0.67 29.87 15.19
CA ARG A 499 0.73 31.17 14.50
C ARG A 499 1.32 31.05 13.10
N LEU A 500 2.44 30.33 12.97
CA LEU A 500 3.07 30.08 11.69
C LEU A 500 2.19 29.20 10.77
N ALA A 501 1.53 28.19 11.31
CA ALA A 501 0.58 27.36 10.56
C ALA A 501 -0.58 28.19 9.99
N VAL A 502 -1.19 29.09 10.78
CA VAL A 502 -2.25 29.99 10.31
C VAL A 502 -1.74 30.93 9.21
N ALA A 503 -0.54 31.51 9.36
CA ALA A 503 0.06 32.36 8.33
C ALA A 503 0.35 31.60 7.02
N ILE A 504 0.78 30.33 7.10
CA ILE A 504 0.98 29.46 5.93
C ILE A 504 -0.36 29.13 5.26
N VAL A 505 -1.41 28.79 6.02
CA VAL A 505 -2.72 28.47 5.45
C VAL A 505 -3.37 29.71 4.81
N ASN A 506 -3.16 30.91 5.36
CA ASN A 506 -3.55 32.15 4.69
C ASN A 506 -2.77 32.38 3.39
N THR A 507 -1.48 32.03 3.31
CA THR A 507 -0.75 32.00 2.03
C THR A 507 -1.34 30.96 1.06
N MET A 508 -1.67 29.76 1.52
CA MET A 508 -2.29 28.72 0.67
C MET A 508 -3.64 29.18 0.12
N ARG A 509 -4.49 29.81 0.95
CA ARG A 509 -5.75 30.46 0.53
C ARG A 509 -5.50 31.53 -0.53
N ALA A 510 -4.54 32.44 -0.31
CA ALA A 510 -4.21 33.50 -1.26
C ALA A 510 -3.71 32.93 -2.60
N LEU A 511 -2.83 31.92 -2.57
CA LEU A 511 -2.35 31.23 -3.77
C LEU A 511 -3.49 30.53 -4.52
N GLN A 512 -4.40 29.83 -3.82
CA GLN A 512 -5.57 29.18 -4.43
C GLN A 512 -6.45 30.21 -5.16
N HIS A 513 -6.69 31.38 -4.55
CA HIS A 513 -7.43 32.48 -5.15
C HIS A 513 -6.73 33.03 -6.41
N THR A 514 -5.45 33.40 -6.32
CA THR A 514 -4.69 33.94 -7.47
C THR A 514 -4.62 32.94 -8.64
N GLN A 515 -4.45 31.64 -8.36
CA GLN A 515 -4.45 30.61 -9.42
C GLN A 515 -5.83 30.44 -10.08
N LEU A 516 -6.93 30.57 -9.32
CA LEU A 516 -8.28 30.57 -9.90
C LEU A 516 -8.53 31.79 -10.80
N GLU A 517 -8.00 32.97 -10.43
CA GLU A 517 -8.11 34.20 -11.22
C GLU A 517 -7.28 34.13 -12.51
N LEU A 518 -6.03 33.66 -12.42
CA LEU A 518 -5.18 33.39 -13.59
C LEU A 518 -5.81 32.37 -14.54
N TYR A 519 -6.38 31.28 -13.99
CA TYR A 519 -7.14 30.30 -14.78
C TYR A 519 -8.36 30.93 -15.45
N ARG A 520 -9.18 31.72 -14.72
CA ARG A 520 -10.36 32.41 -15.27
C ARG A 520 -10.00 33.35 -16.44
N ALA A 521 -8.89 34.07 -16.34
CA ALA A 521 -8.40 34.94 -17.41
C ALA A 521 -7.96 34.16 -18.66
N HIS A 522 -7.18 33.08 -18.49
CA HIS A 522 -6.54 32.36 -19.61
C HIS A 522 -7.32 31.13 -20.11
N LYS A 523 -8.45 30.76 -19.47
CA LYS A 523 -9.24 29.55 -19.75
C LYS A 523 -9.45 29.26 -21.24
N LYS A 524 -9.82 30.29 -22.02
CA LYS A 524 -10.09 30.15 -23.47
C LYS A 524 -8.83 29.76 -24.27
N GLU A 525 -7.67 30.25 -23.88
CA GLU A 525 -6.39 29.96 -24.55
C GLU A 525 -5.84 28.60 -24.10
N LEU A 526 -5.90 28.31 -22.80
CA LEU A 526 -5.46 27.02 -22.24
C LEU A 526 -6.21 25.83 -22.86
N LEU A 527 -7.53 25.97 -23.05
CA LEU A 527 -8.37 24.98 -23.73
C LEU A 527 -8.05 24.83 -25.23
N HIS A 528 -7.46 25.84 -25.87
CA HIS A 528 -7.20 25.84 -27.31
C HIS A 528 -5.78 25.38 -27.68
N ARG A 529 -4.80 25.59 -26.80
CA ARG A 529 -3.40 25.20 -27.04
C ARG A 529 -3.13 23.70 -26.87
N GLY A 530 -3.98 22.95 -26.14
CA GLY A 530 -3.92 21.48 -25.99
C GLY A 530 -2.70 20.92 -25.24
N LEU A 531 -1.61 21.69 -25.12
CA LEU A 531 -0.37 21.35 -24.45
C LEU A 531 -0.03 22.44 -23.44
N THR A 532 -0.17 22.12 -22.16
CA THR A 532 0.51 22.81 -21.06
C THR A 532 1.14 21.76 -20.13
N SER A 533 2.11 22.17 -19.31
CA SER A 533 2.87 21.27 -18.42
C SER A 533 2.37 21.42 -16.98
N ILE A 534 2.45 20.36 -16.17
CA ILE A 534 2.30 20.48 -14.72
C ILE A 534 3.30 21.51 -14.16
N THR A 535 2.80 22.43 -13.34
CA THR A 535 3.60 23.44 -12.63
C THR A 535 4.08 22.93 -11.27
N ASN A 536 3.31 22.04 -10.65
CA ASN A 536 3.57 21.47 -9.32
C ASN A 536 4.19 20.07 -9.48
N MET A 537 5.50 20.02 -9.72
CA MET A 537 6.24 18.75 -9.78
C MET A 537 6.23 18.03 -8.42
N GLU A 538 6.38 18.78 -7.31
CA GLU A 538 6.24 18.25 -5.95
C GLU A 538 4.76 18.36 -5.49
N GLY A 539 4.11 17.20 -5.33
CA GLY A 539 2.78 17.10 -4.72
C GLY A 539 2.84 17.15 -3.19
N TRP A 540 1.88 17.82 -2.55
CA TRP A 540 1.88 18.00 -1.09
C TRP A 540 1.45 16.75 -0.31
N VAL A 541 0.55 15.93 -0.87
CA VAL A 541 0.13 14.64 -0.29
C VAL A 541 1.11 13.55 -0.71
N GLY A 542 1.69 12.84 0.26
CA GLY A 542 2.77 11.86 0.06
C GLY A 542 4.19 12.44 0.15
N HIS A 543 4.32 13.77 0.25
CA HIS A 543 5.61 14.45 0.38
C HIS A 543 6.37 14.01 1.65
N PRO A 544 7.71 13.81 1.62
CA PRO A 544 8.48 13.35 2.79
C PRO A 544 8.41 14.24 4.03
N LEU A 545 8.15 15.55 3.87
CA LEU A 545 7.96 16.52 4.95
C LEU A 545 6.49 16.68 5.42
N ASP A 546 5.56 15.84 4.93
CA ASP A 546 4.11 15.84 5.23
C ASP A 546 3.50 17.22 5.59
N PRO A 547 3.46 18.18 4.64
CA PRO A 547 2.98 19.53 4.93
C PRO A 547 1.53 19.56 5.39
N ILE A 548 0.67 18.74 4.78
CA ILE A 548 -0.77 18.77 5.03
C ILE A 548 -1.11 18.08 6.34
N GLY A 549 -0.50 16.91 6.64
CA GLY A 549 -0.66 16.26 7.93
C GLY A 549 -0.04 17.07 9.07
N THR A 550 1.07 17.78 8.84
CA THR A 550 1.67 18.70 9.82
C THR A 550 0.74 19.86 10.16
N LEU A 551 0.21 20.58 9.16
CA LEU A 551 -0.72 21.69 9.38
C LEU A 551 -2.03 21.22 10.03
N PHE A 552 -2.63 20.13 9.51
CA PHE A 552 -3.86 19.55 10.05
C PHE A 552 -3.68 19.15 11.52
N SER A 553 -2.60 18.43 11.85
CA SER A 553 -2.36 17.98 13.23
C SER A 553 -2.07 19.16 14.18
N THR A 554 -1.34 20.19 13.73
CA THR A 554 -1.07 21.40 14.53
C THR A 554 -2.35 22.19 14.83
N LEU A 555 -3.26 22.29 13.86
CA LEU A 555 -4.56 22.96 14.02
C LEU A 555 -5.56 22.14 14.86
N MET A 556 -5.39 20.80 14.94
CA MET A 556 -6.27 19.90 15.71
C MET A 556 -5.78 19.62 17.13
N GLU A 557 -4.46 19.50 17.39
CA GLU A 557 -3.88 19.21 18.72
C GLU A 557 -4.29 20.25 19.77
N THR A 558 -4.41 21.51 19.36
CA THR A 558 -4.81 22.63 20.23
C THR A 558 -6.25 22.53 20.74
N ARG A 559 -7.07 21.61 20.22
CA ARG A 559 -8.40 21.29 20.77
C ARG A 559 -8.36 20.65 22.15
N ARG A 560 -7.32 19.87 22.49
CA ARG A 560 -7.21 19.18 23.79
C ARG A 560 -6.40 19.95 24.83
N GLY A 561 -5.37 20.67 24.39
CA GLY A 561 -4.42 21.40 25.27
C GLY A 561 -4.99 22.59 26.05
N PHE A 562 -6.30 22.86 25.98
CA PHE A 562 -6.99 23.88 26.78
C PHE A 562 -7.80 23.31 27.95
N GLU A 563 -8.09 22.00 27.98
CA GLU A 563 -8.88 21.38 29.07
C GLU A 563 -7.97 20.81 30.18
N GLU A 564 -6.80 20.30 29.84
CA GLU A 564 -5.87 19.69 30.80
C GLU A 564 -4.70 20.63 31.19
N GLY A 565 -4.84 21.33 32.32
CA GLY A 565 -3.67 21.61 33.17
C GLY A 565 -3.15 23.04 33.33
N ALA A 566 -3.97 24.10 33.20
CA ALA A 566 -3.63 25.42 33.77
C ALA A 566 -4.83 26.35 34.01
N ALA A 567 -5.55 26.16 35.12
CA ALA A 567 -6.45 27.19 35.66
C ALA A 567 -5.64 28.30 36.37
N LEU A 568 -4.96 29.13 35.58
CA LEU A 568 -4.20 30.30 36.03
C LEU A 568 -4.58 31.54 35.19
N ASP A 569 -5.59 32.26 35.68
CA ASP A 569 -5.92 33.67 35.39
C ASP A 569 -5.67 34.21 33.98
N CYS A 570 -6.19 33.53 32.95
CA CYS A 570 -6.32 34.07 31.60
C CYS A 570 -7.58 34.96 31.43
N SER A 571 -7.77 35.94 32.33
CA SER A 571 -8.74 37.05 32.11
C SER A 571 -8.20 38.07 31.09
N GLY A 572 -7.58 37.59 30.02
CA GLY A 572 -6.88 38.37 29.01
C GLY A 572 -7.18 37.85 27.61
N THR A 573 -7.98 38.59 26.86
CA THR A 573 -8.58 38.25 25.55
C THR A 573 -7.60 38.01 24.39
N ASN A 574 -6.29 38.16 24.62
CA ASN A 574 -5.37 38.59 23.57
C ASN A 574 -4.64 37.44 22.84
N ALA A 575 -5.00 36.18 23.11
CA ALA A 575 -4.58 35.04 22.30
C ALA A 575 -5.55 34.70 21.15
N LEU A 576 -6.79 35.19 21.19
CA LEU A 576 -7.84 34.89 20.20
C LEU A 576 -7.92 35.89 19.05
N HIS A 577 -7.17 37.01 19.09
CA HIS A 577 -7.22 38.04 18.05
C HIS A 577 -6.53 37.68 16.72
N CYS A 578 -6.18 36.40 16.49
CA CYS A 578 -5.79 35.86 15.19
C CYS A 578 -6.93 35.12 14.44
N PHE A 579 -8.15 35.11 14.99
CA PHE A 579 -9.30 34.46 14.35
C PHE A 579 -10.12 35.45 13.51
N ASN A 580 -10.52 35.01 12.31
CA ASN A 580 -11.58 35.67 11.55
C ASN A 580 -12.90 35.60 12.34
N ASN A 581 -13.80 36.56 12.14
CA ASN A 581 -15.07 36.66 12.86
C ASN A 581 -15.97 35.42 12.65
N GLY A 582 -15.81 34.40 13.49
CA GLY A 582 -16.57 33.15 13.49
C GLY A 582 -15.92 31.92 12.84
N GLU A 583 -14.66 31.96 12.39
CA GLU A 583 -13.97 30.76 11.88
C GLU A 583 -13.29 29.96 13.00
N SER A 584 -13.49 28.63 13.04
CA SER A 584 -12.88 27.74 14.02
C SER A 584 -11.58 27.10 13.51
N LEU A 585 -10.67 26.73 14.42
CA LEU A 585 -9.44 25.98 14.05
C LEU A 585 -9.72 24.69 13.30
N VAL A 586 -10.80 23.98 13.66
CA VAL A 586 -11.25 22.76 12.96
C VAL A 586 -11.68 23.08 11.52
N SER A 587 -12.39 24.20 11.30
CA SER A 587 -12.77 24.64 9.96
C SER A 587 -11.55 25.00 9.09
N LEU A 588 -10.51 25.57 9.70
CA LEU A 588 -9.24 25.85 9.04
C LEU A 588 -8.48 24.55 8.70
N ALA A 589 -8.40 23.61 9.64
CA ALA A 589 -7.74 22.31 9.44
C ALA A 589 -8.39 21.51 8.29
N VAL A 590 -9.73 21.44 8.28
CA VAL A 590 -10.51 20.83 7.20
C VAL A 590 -10.24 21.54 5.88
N GLU A 591 -10.27 22.89 5.84
CA GLU A 591 -9.97 23.63 4.61
C GLU A 591 -8.55 23.34 4.09
N THR A 592 -7.54 23.28 4.96
CA THR A 592 -6.16 22.91 4.59
C THR A 592 -6.07 21.51 4.00
N ALA A 593 -6.74 20.52 4.60
CA ALA A 593 -6.75 19.16 4.09
C ALA A 593 -7.46 19.05 2.73
N LEU A 594 -8.59 19.74 2.55
CA LEU A 594 -9.31 19.79 1.26
C LEU A 594 -8.48 20.48 0.16
N MET A 595 -7.76 21.57 0.48
CA MET A 595 -6.82 22.21 -0.46
C MET A 595 -5.67 21.27 -0.86
N GLY A 596 -5.12 20.51 0.08
CA GLY A 596 -4.03 19.56 -0.18
C GLY A 596 -4.46 18.34 -0.98
N LEU A 597 -5.57 17.71 -0.61
CA LEU A 597 -6.15 16.57 -1.33
C LEU A 597 -6.57 16.96 -2.76
N GLY A 598 -7.16 18.15 -2.93
CA GLY A 598 -7.60 18.65 -4.23
C GLY A 598 -6.49 19.19 -5.14
N GLN A 599 -5.25 19.28 -4.66
CA GLN A 599 -4.11 19.81 -5.42
C GLN A 599 -3.80 18.92 -6.64
N GLN A 600 -3.72 19.53 -7.81
CA GLN A 600 -3.19 18.87 -8.99
C GLN A 600 -1.67 18.70 -8.86
N ARG A 601 -1.24 17.43 -8.92
CA ARG A 601 0.13 16.95 -8.68
C ARG A 601 0.49 15.85 -9.66
N ALA A 602 1.75 15.78 -10.07
CA ALA A 602 2.26 14.68 -10.88
C ALA A 602 2.25 13.36 -10.08
N MET A 603 2.08 12.24 -10.78
CA MET A 603 2.37 10.91 -10.22
C MET A 603 3.90 10.77 -10.07
N PRO A 604 4.44 10.50 -8.86
CA PRO A 604 5.88 10.37 -8.66
C PRO A 604 6.44 9.11 -9.31
N ASP A 605 7.75 9.09 -9.54
CA ASP A 605 8.44 7.92 -10.09
C ASP A 605 8.70 6.85 -9.01
N GLY A 606 8.53 5.59 -9.41
CA GLY A 606 8.77 4.41 -8.59
C GLY A 606 7.59 3.96 -7.71
N LEU A 607 7.47 2.65 -7.55
CA LEU A 607 6.38 1.97 -6.83
C LEU A 607 6.16 2.54 -5.42
N TYR A 608 7.22 2.61 -4.60
CA TYR A 608 7.12 3.06 -3.21
C TYR A 608 6.58 4.49 -3.09
N ALA A 609 7.00 5.40 -3.96
CA ALA A 609 6.52 6.79 -3.94
C ALA A 609 5.04 6.87 -4.31
N GLN A 610 4.59 6.09 -5.30
CA GLN A 610 3.18 6.02 -5.71
C GLN A 610 2.29 5.42 -4.60
N GLU A 611 2.75 4.34 -3.95
CA GLU A 611 2.05 3.75 -2.81
C GLU A 611 2.05 4.65 -1.57
N LYS A 612 3.12 5.43 -1.34
CA LYS A 612 3.20 6.45 -0.29
C LYS A 612 2.20 7.59 -0.53
N VAL A 613 2.01 8.04 -1.78
CA VAL A 613 0.95 9.01 -2.11
C VAL A 613 -0.44 8.44 -1.81
N CYS A 614 -0.73 7.20 -2.23
CA CYS A 614 -2.03 6.56 -1.98
C CYS A 614 -2.29 6.39 -0.47
N ARG A 615 -1.32 5.85 0.27
CA ARG A 615 -1.39 5.62 1.72
C ARG A 615 -1.52 6.91 2.52
N ASN A 616 -0.83 7.99 2.14
CA ASN A 616 -0.96 9.28 2.82
C ASN A 616 -2.29 9.98 2.48
N GLU A 617 -2.85 9.78 1.27
CA GLU A 617 -4.22 10.21 0.94
C GLU A 617 -5.25 9.47 1.82
N GLU A 618 -5.17 8.14 1.90
CA GLU A 618 -6.07 7.32 2.74
C GLU A 618 -5.98 7.68 4.23
N GLN A 619 -4.77 7.89 4.76
CA GLN A 619 -4.56 8.32 6.16
C GLN A 619 -5.14 9.71 6.47
N LEU A 620 -5.02 10.67 5.53
CA LEU A 620 -5.60 12.00 5.71
C LEU A 620 -7.14 11.96 5.60
N LEU A 621 -7.68 11.12 4.73
CA LEU A 621 -9.13 10.89 4.61
C LEU A 621 -9.71 10.19 5.84
N ALA A 622 -8.98 9.26 6.46
CA ALA A 622 -9.38 8.65 7.74
C ALA A 622 -9.46 9.71 8.86
N LYS A 623 -8.42 10.54 9.02
CA LYS A 623 -8.42 11.67 9.97
C LYS A 623 -9.55 12.67 9.73
N LEU A 624 -10.00 12.84 8.49
CA LEU A 624 -11.17 13.68 8.16
C LEU A 624 -12.51 13.00 8.48
N GLN A 625 -12.62 11.66 8.41
CA GLN A 625 -13.82 10.92 8.79
C GLN A 625 -14.10 10.96 10.30
N GLU A 626 -13.06 11.13 11.12
CA GLU A 626 -13.19 11.35 12.57
C GLU A 626 -13.80 12.73 12.93
N VAL A 627 -13.75 13.70 12.00
CA VAL A 627 -14.30 15.04 12.20
C VAL A 627 -15.81 15.02 11.94
N ARG A 628 -16.60 15.14 13.01
CA ARG A 628 -18.06 15.31 12.91
C ARG A 628 -18.39 16.57 12.12
N LEU A 629 -19.11 16.41 11.00
CA LEU A 629 -19.57 17.51 10.16
C LEU A 629 -20.70 18.29 10.85
N ASP A 630 -20.56 19.62 10.90
CA ASP A 630 -21.60 20.56 11.31
C ASP A 630 -21.92 21.55 10.17
N ASP A 631 -22.92 22.41 10.34
CA ASP A 631 -23.34 23.40 9.33
C ASP A 631 -22.25 24.42 8.95
N THR A 632 -21.18 24.57 9.73
CA THR A 632 -20.02 25.41 9.39
C THR A 632 -19.03 24.64 8.53
N LEU A 633 -18.76 23.37 8.86
CA LEU A 633 -17.91 22.49 8.07
C LEU A 633 -18.56 22.13 6.74
N VAL A 634 -19.87 21.89 6.68
CA VAL A 634 -20.60 21.68 5.41
C VAL A 634 -20.48 22.89 4.48
N LYS A 635 -20.46 24.12 5.01
CA LYS A 635 -20.17 25.34 4.23
C LYS A 635 -18.72 25.39 3.72
N VAL A 636 -17.74 24.95 4.52
CA VAL A 636 -16.33 24.84 4.10
C VAL A 636 -16.15 23.77 3.01
N PHE A 637 -16.72 22.58 3.18
CA PHE A 637 -16.73 21.52 2.17
C PHE A 637 -17.36 22.04 0.86
N ARG A 638 -18.56 22.62 0.92
CA ARG A 638 -19.21 23.23 -0.24
C ARG A 638 -18.32 24.28 -0.90
N LYS A 639 -17.79 25.24 -0.13
CA LYS A 639 -16.90 26.30 -0.62
C LYS A 639 -15.72 25.69 -1.39
N GLN A 640 -14.95 24.83 -0.75
CA GLN A 640 -13.77 24.22 -1.36
C GLN A 640 -14.10 23.35 -2.58
N THR A 641 -15.19 22.58 -2.56
CA THR A 641 -15.62 21.81 -3.73
C THR A 641 -15.98 22.71 -4.93
N LEU A 642 -16.61 23.88 -4.71
CA LEU A 642 -16.83 24.87 -5.77
C LEU A 642 -15.51 25.47 -6.28
N PHE A 643 -14.54 25.76 -5.41
CA PHE A 643 -13.19 26.20 -5.81
C PHE A 643 -12.45 25.15 -6.65
N LEU A 644 -12.61 23.86 -6.33
CA LEU A 644 -11.95 22.76 -7.03
C LEU A 644 -12.60 22.45 -8.39
N LEU A 645 -13.90 22.61 -8.54
CA LEU A 645 -14.61 22.25 -9.78
C LEU A 645 -14.65 23.36 -10.84
N GLU A 646 -14.73 24.62 -10.45
CA GLU A 646 -15.70 25.49 -11.14
C GLU A 646 -15.18 26.94 -11.29
N GLY A 647 -15.21 27.87 -10.35
CA GLY A 647 -16.25 28.19 -9.38
C GLY A 647 -17.39 28.96 -10.03
N ASN A 648 -18.64 28.47 -9.89
CA ASN A 648 -19.84 29.20 -10.26
C ASN A 648 -19.98 30.39 -9.32
N CYS A 649 -20.67 31.43 -9.80
CA CYS A 649 -20.97 32.58 -8.95
C CYS A 649 -22.01 32.19 -7.88
N CYS A 650 -21.54 31.96 -6.66
CA CYS A 650 -22.31 32.37 -5.48
C CYS A 650 -22.52 33.90 -5.56
N LYS A 651 -23.63 34.32 -6.19
CA LYS A 651 -24.09 35.71 -6.18
C LYS A 651 -24.52 36.08 -4.76
N PHE A 652 -23.57 36.53 -3.95
CA PHE A 652 -23.84 37.34 -2.76
C PHE A 652 -23.48 38.80 -3.08
N SER A 653 -24.51 39.64 -3.21
CA SER A 653 -24.32 41.08 -3.24
C SER A 653 -23.99 41.60 -1.84
N PRO A 654 -22.98 42.45 -1.67
CA PRO A 654 -23.11 43.65 -0.87
C PRO A 654 -23.77 44.75 -1.72
N GLU A 655 -24.71 45.49 -1.14
CA GLU A 655 -25.20 46.73 -1.74
C GLU A 655 -24.17 47.84 -1.53
N ALA A 656 -23.49 48.25 -2.61
CA ALA A 656 -22.64 49.44 -2.64
C ALA A 656 -22.93 50.19 -3.94
N GLN A 657 -23.27 51.46 -3.84
CA GLN A 657 -23.72 52.29 -4.96
C GLN A 657 -22.53 52.78 -5.79
N SER A 658 -22.69 52.84 -7.11
CA SER A 658 -21.89 53.73 -7.95
C SER A 658 -22.33 55.19 -7.71
N PRO A 659 -21.46 56.17 -8.02
CA PRO A 659 -21.55 56.75 -9.36
C PRO A 659 -20.19 56.91 -10.07
N ASP A 660 -20.27 57.35 -11.33
CA ASP A 660 -19.18 57.40 -12.29
C ASP A 660 -18.10 58.47 -12.02
N VAL A 661 -16.84 58.11 -12.29
CA VAL A 661 -15.94 58.90 -13.15
C VAL A 661 -15.11 57.92 -13.98
N GLY A 662 -14.97 58.13 -15.29
CA GLY A 662 -14.20 57.26 -16.18
C GLY A 662 -12.98 57.94 -16.81
N TYR A 663 -11.83 57.25 -16.81
CA TYR A 663 -10.69 57.49 -17.70
C TYR A 663 -9.94 56.17 -17.98
N PRO A 664 -9.46 55.90 -19.22
CA PRO A 664 -8.75 54.65 -19.54
C PRO A 664 -7.23 54.85 -19.75
N PHE A 665 -6.38 54.15 -18.99
CA PHE A 665 -4.97 53.77 -19.27
C PHE A 665 -4.56 52.75 -18.18
N ILE A 666 -4.31 51.46 -18.46
CA ILE A 666 -3.08 50.86 -19.01
C ILE A 666 -1.78 51.36 -18.34
N SER A 667 -1.42 50.87 -17.14
CA SER A 667 0.00 50.76 -16.68
C SER A 667 0.30 49.98 -15.36
N GLU A 668 -0.43 48.92 -14.96
CA GLU A 668 -0.07 48.17 -13.71
C GLU A 668 0.46 46.73 -13.91
N LEU A 669 0.33 46.15 -15.10
CA LEU A 669 0.80 44.79 -15.43
C LEU A 669 2.34 44.62 -15.56
N GLN A 670 3.13 45.58 -15.06
CA GLN A 670 4.60 45.56 -15.13
C GLN A 670 5.32 45.53 -13.77
N VAL A 671 4.67 45.85 -12.65
CA VAL A 671 5.33 45.84 -11.32
C VAL A 671 5.58 44.41 -10.83
N LEU A 672 4.69 43.47 -11.14
CA LEU A 672 4.79 42.04 -10.80
C LEU A 672 5.89 41.25 -11.54
N LYS A 673 6.81 41.92 -12.25
CA LYS A 673 7.89 41.27 -13.03
C LYS A 673 9.29 41.29 -12.40
N VAL A 674 9.46 41.89 -11.22
CA VAL A 674 10.80 42.17 -10.64
C VAL A 674 11.17 41.27 -9.46
N CYS A 675 10.22 40.56 -8.85
CA CYS A 675 10.50 39.56 -7.80
C CYS A 675 10.33 38.13 -8.35
N CYS A 676 11.38 37.31 -8.23
CA CYS A 676 11.45 35.90 -8.68
C CYS A 676 11.22 35.65 -10.19
N PRO A 677 12.28 35.66 -11.03
CA PRO A 677 12.22 35.33 -12.47
C PRO A 677 11.79 33.89 -12.83
N ALA A 678 11.32 33.08 -11.89
CA ALA A 678 11.05 31.65 -12.04
C ALA A 678 9.55 31.28 -12.16
N LEU A 679 8.61 32.20 -11.88
CA LEU A 679 7.16 31.91 -11.86
C LEU A 679 6.36 32.74 -12.89
N CYS A 680 6.73 32.66 -14.17
CA CYS A 680 5.85 32.98 -15.33
C CYS A 680 6.51 32.51 -16.64
N PRO A 681 6.32 31.23 -17.02
CA PRO A 681 5.48 31.00 -18.20
C PRO A 681 4.63 29.71 -18.15
N ALA A 682 4.45 29.11 -16.97
CA ALA A 682 3.62 27.93 -16.78
C ALA A 682 2.61 28.16 -15.64
N ALA A 683 1.32 28.14 -15.98
CA ALA A 683 0.20 28.29 -15.05
C ALA A 683 -0.93 27.33 -15.45
N GLY A 684 -0.85 26.10 -14.97
CA GLY A 684 -1.93 25.13 -15.08
C GLY A 684 -3.04 25.37 -14.05
N PRO A 685 -4.21 24.75 -14.20
CA PRO A 685 -5.20 24.73 -13.13
C PRO A 685 -4.60 24.12 -11.86
N TYR A 686 -4.91 24.71 -10.70
CA TYR A 686 -4.43 24.25 -9.40
C TYR A 686 -5.14 22.95 -8.93
N SER A 687 -6.31 22.61 -9.48
CA SER A 687 -7.17 21.55 -8.98
C SER A 687 -7.24 20.30 -9.87
N ALA A 688 -7.04 19.13 -9.26
CA ALA A 688 -7.26 17.82 -9.88
C ALA A 688 -8.75 17.49 -10.15
N LEU A 689 -9.67 18.40 -9.83
CA LEU A 689 -11.09 18.33 -10.20
C LEU A 689 -11.47 19.41 -11.23
N GLY A 690 -10.52 20.21 -11.71
CA GLY A 690 -10.73 21.22 -12.75
C GLY A 690 -11.15 20.64 -14.11
N GLU A 691 -11.55 21.53 -15.04
CA GLU A 691 -11.94 21.12 -16.40
C GLU A 691 -10.76 20.59 -17.21
N ILE A 692 -9.59 21.23 -17.10
CA ILE A 692 -8.33 20.78 -17.70
C ILE A 692 -7.65 19.81 -16.72
N LEU A 693 -7.19 18.66 -17.21
CA LEU A 693 -6.32 17.73 -16.49
C LEU A 693 -5.08 17.40 -17.32
N TYR A 694 -3.96 17.12 -16.64
CA TYR A 694 -2.72 16.66 -17.27
C TYR A 694 -2.64 15.13 -17.25
N ARG A 695 -1.97 14.55 -18.24
CA ARG A 695 -1.93 13.09 -18.44
C ARG A 695 -1.24 12.37 -17.27
N GLU A 696 -0.24 13.02 -16.71
CA GLU A 696 0.56 12.59 -15.56
C GLU A 696 -0.04 12.99 -14.19
N SER A 697 -1.25 13.56 -14.13
CA SER A 697 -1.90 13.94 -12.85
C SER A 697 -2.44 12.75 -12.08
N VAL A 698 -2.19 12.70 -10.76
CA VAL A 698 -2.77 11.67 -9.87
C VAL A 698 -4.32 11.76 -9.86
N PRO A 699 -5.07 10.66 -10.15
CA PRO A 699 -6.53 10.71 -10.20
C PRO A 699 -7.18 10.67 -8.81
N MET A 700 -8.06 11.63 -8.52
CA MET A 700 -8.63 11.84 -7.19
C MET A 700 -9.89 11.00 -6.89
N HIS A 701 -9.89 9.72 -7.25
CA HIS A 701 -11.09 8.88 -7.12
C HIS A 701 -11.51 8.68 -5.65
N THR A 702 -10.56 8.43 -4.75
CA THR A 702 -10.84 8.19 -3.32
C THR A 702 -11.22 9.48 -2.58
N PHE A 703 -10.50 10.59 -2.82
CA PHE A 703 -10.91 11.91 -2.34
C PHE A 703 -12.31 12.32 -2.86
N ALA A 704 -12.60 12.12 -4.16
CA ALA A 704 -13.92 12.44 -4.71
C ALA A 704 -15.05 11.54 -4.16
N LYS A 705 -14.76 10.27 -3.85
CA LYS A 705 -15.69 9.36 -3.15
C LYS A 705 -16.02 9.89 -1.74
N TYR A 706 -15.03 10.41 -1.02
CA TYR A 706 -15.23 11.04 0.30
C TYR A 706 -15.99 12.38 0.21
N LEU A 707 -15.68 13.24 -0.77
CA LEU A 707 -16.46 14.45 -1.03
C LEU A 707 -17.92 14.11 -1.39
N PHE A 708 -18.12 13.08 -2.21
CA PHE A 708 -19.45 12.63 -2.62
C PHE A 708 -20.29 12.19 -1.40
N THR A 709 -19.77 11.28 -0.56
CA THR A 709 -20.51 10.81 0.62
C THR A 709 -20.73 11.91 1.66
N SER A 710 -19.79 12.85 1.81
CA SER A 710 -19.91 13.98 2.75
C SER A 710 -20.90 15.05 2.29
N LEU A 711 -21.02 15.30 0.98
CA LEU A 711 -21.91 16.33 0.43
C LEU A 711 -23.30 15.81 0.05
N LEU A 712 -23.46 14.52 -0.26
CA LEU A 712 -24.73 13.94 -0.73
C LEU A 712 -25.96 14.28 0.15
N PRO A 713 -25.88 14.27 1.50
CA PRO A 713 -27.04 14.60 2.35
C PRO A 713 -27.47 16.08 2.31
N HIS A 714 -26.59 16.98 1.83
CA HIS A 714 -26.78 18.43 1.92
C HIS A 714 -26.90 19.10 0.54
N HIS A 715 -26.07 18.68 -0.42
CA HIS A 715 -25.92 19.27 -1.75
C HIS A 715 -25.67 18.19 -2.81
N ALA A 716 -26.69 17.34 -3.04
CA ALA A 716 -26.62 16.21 -3.96
C ALA A 716 -26.09 16.57 -5.36
N ASP A 717 -26.57 17.63 -6.00
CA ASP A 717 -26.14 17.97 -7.36
C ASP A 717 -24.66 18.36 -7.43
N LEU A 718 -24.14 19.04 -6.41
CA LEU A 718 -22.71 19.36 -6.28
C LEU A 718 -21.89 18.08 -6.06
N ALA A 719 -22.38 17.15 -5.24
CA ALA A 719 -21.75 15.85 -5.04
C ALA A 719 -21.65 15.07 -6.38
N TYR A 720 -22.74 14.98 -7.14
CA TYR A 720 -22.76 14.32 -8.45
C TYR A 720 -21.84 15.00 -9.46
N GLN A 721 -21.83 16.32 -9.55
CA GLN A 721 -20.88 17.06 -10.39
C GLN A 721 -19.42 16.76 -9.99
N THR A 722 -19.13 16.69 -8.68
CA THR A 722 -17.80 16.33 -8.17
C THR A 722 -17.36 14.95 -8.62
N ALA A 723 -18.23 13.95 -8.41
CA ALA A 723 -17.92 12.56 -8.70
C ALA A 723 -17.82 12.29 -10.21
N LEU A 724 -18.76 12.79 -11.02
CA LEU A 724 -18.71 12.71 -12.49
C LEU A 724 -17.43 13.36 -13.05
N ARG A 725 -16.99 14.48 -12.49
CA ARG A 725 -15.76 15.18 -12.88
C ARG A 725 -14.50 14.41 -12.49
N ALA A 726 -14.54 13.65 -11.39
CA ALA A 726 -13.46 12.80 -10.90
C ALA A 726 -13.39 11.42 -11.57
N MET A 727 -14.38 11.03 -12.38
CA MET A 727 -14.36 9.73 -13.10
C MET A 727 -13.32 9.66 -14.22
N ARG A 728 -12.85 10.80 -14.75
CA ARG A 728 -11.86 10.86 -15.84
C ARG A 728 -10.53 10.23 -15.43
N LEU A 729 -9.87 9.53 -16.36
CA LEU A 729 -8.58 8.87 -16.15
C LEU A 729 -7.61 9.18 -17.31
N PRO A 730 -7.08 10.42 -17.41
CA PRO A 730 -6.41 10.93 -18.61
C PRO A 730 -5.18 10.13 -19.08
N VAL A 731 -4.53 9.37 -18.19
CA VAL A 731 -3.42 8.48 -18.56
C VAL A 731 -3.83 7.43 -19.62
N LEU A 732 -5.07 6.95 -19.57
CA LEU A 732 -5.64 5.98 -20.51
C LEU A 732 -6.36 6.61 -21.71
N GLU A 733 -6.64 7.92 -21.67
CA GLU A 733 -7.27 8.62 -22.79
C GLU A 733 -6.32 8.60 -24.00
N SER A 734 -6.74 7.91 -25.07
CA SER A 734 -6.00 7.92 -26.34
C SER A 734 -6.23 9.24 -27.08
N SER A 735 -5.21 9.69 -27.82
CA SER A 735 -5.20 11.00 -28.51
C SER A 735 -6.12 11.01 -29.74
N ILE A 736 -7.43 10.91 -29.53
CA ILE A 736 -8.47 10.98 -30.57
C ILE A 736 -8.66 12.44 -30.96
N GLY A 737 -7.82 12.92 -31.88
CA GLY A 737 -7.73 14.32 -32.30
C GLY A 737 -7.24 14.49 -33.74
N GLY A 738 -7.84 13.75 -34.68
CA GLY A 738 -7.49 13.80 -36.11
C GLY A 738 -8.39 12.89 -36.93
N SER A 739 -9.36 13.49 -37.63
CA SER A 739 -10.33 12.76 -38.45
C SER A 739 -9.80 12.49 -39.85
N ASP A 740 -9.23 11.30 -40.09
CA ASP A 740 -9.00 10.78 -41.44
C ASP A 740 -9.15 9.25 -41.49
N LEU A 741 -10.28 8.79 -42.05
CA LEU A 741 -10.71 7.38 -42.05
C LEU A 741 -10.13 6.57 -43.23
N SER A 742 -8.81 6.58 -43.41
CA SER A 742 -8.18 5.87 -44.54
C SER A 742 -6.74 5.37 -44.32
N ARG A 743 -6.52 4.45 -43.36
CA ARG A 743 -5.40 3.47 -43.40
C ARG A 743 -5.60 2.29 -42.44
N PRO A 744 -5.19 1.04 -42.79
CA PRO A 744 -5.28 -0.10 -41.87
C PRO A 744 -4.29 -0.02 -40.70
N HIS A 745 -4.69 -0.53 -39.53
CA HIS A 745 -3.87 -0.50 -38.32
C HIS A 745 -2.71 -1.51 -38.35
N HIS A 746 -1.49 -1.03 -38.60
CA HIS A 746 -0.25 -1.76 -38.28
C HIS A 746 0.88 -0.79 -37.89
N MET A 747 0.73 -0.10 -36.75
CA MET A 747 1.87 0.47 -36.02
C MET A 747 1.74 0.15 -34.53
N VAL A 748 2.74 -0.55 -33.99
CA VAL A 748 2.98 -0.62 -32.54
C VAL A 748 3.43 0.78 -32.12
N SER A 749 2.70 1.39 -31.19
CA SER A 749 2.99 2.76 -30.72
C SER A 749 4.22 2.77 -29.81
N VAL A 750 5.42 2.76 -30.40
CA VAL A 750 6.69 3.03 -29.72
C VAL A 750 6.77 4.53 -29.41
N MET A 751 5.99 4.97 -28.42
CA MET A 751 6.26 6.25 -27.76
C MET A 751 7.52 6.07 -26.88
N PRO A 752 8.51 6.98 -26.95
CA PRO A 752 9.70 6.90 -26.10
C PRO A 752 9.35 7.16 -24.63
N ASN A 753 10.17 6.60 -23.73
CA ASN A 753 10.02 6.69 -22.27
C ASN A 753 10.10 8.16 -21.76
N ARG A 754 8.97 8.87 -21.76
CA ARG A 754 8.80 10.24 -21.23
C ARG A 754 7.77 10.37 -20.11
N PHE A 755 7.15 9.26 -19.70
CA PHE A 755 6.12 9.24 -18.66
C PHE A 755 6.48 8.19 -17.59
N PRO A 756 6.18 8.47 -16.30
CA PRO A 756 6.33 7.48 -15.22
C PRO A 756 5.63 6.16 -15.53
N ARG A 757 6.18 5.04 -15.06
CA ARG A 757 5.41 3.78 -15.00
C ARG A 757 4.44 3.86 -13.84
N TRP A 758 3.14 3.78 -14.12
CA TRP A 758 2.09 3.78 -13.09
C TRP A 758 1.90 2.37 -12.55
N PHE A 759 2.68 1.99 -11.55
CA PHE A 759 2.62 0.67 -10.94
C PHE A 759 1.30 0.46 -10.17
N THR A 760 0.75 1.53 -9.58
CA THR A 760 -0.50 1.51 -8.81
C THR A 760 -1.78 1.55 -9.67
N LEU A 761 -1.69 1.51 -11.01
CA LEU A 761 -2.84 1.68 -11.92
C LEU A 761 -4.03 0.75 -11.61
N SER A 762 -3.78 -0.52 -11.27
CA SER A 762 -4.83 -1.50 -10.91
C SER A 762 -5.61 -1.11 -9.64
N HIS A 763 -4.92 -0.50 -8.66
CA HIS A 763 -5.55 0.04 -7.45
C HIS A 763 -6.37 1.30 -7.77
N ILE A 764 -5.86 2.16 -8.66
CA ILE A 764 -6.58 3.36 -9.14
C ILE A 764 -7.84 2.98 -9.94
N GLU A 765 -7.79 2.01 -10.86
CA GLU A 765 -8.98 1.49 -11.55
C GLU A 765 -10.00 0.88 -10.56
N THR A 766 -9.52 0.26 -9.48
CA THR A 766 -10.40 -0.25 -8.41
C THR A 766 -11.08 0.89 -7.64
N GLN A 767 -10.35 1.97 -7.30
CA GLN A 767 -10.92 3.17 -6.68
C GLN A 767 -11.94 3.88 -7.61
N GLN A 768 -11.64 3.96 -8.92
CA GLN A 768 -12.56 4.47 -9.95
C GLN A 768 -13.87 3.65 -10.00
N CYS A 769 -13.75 2.32 -9.93
CA CYS A 769 -14.87 1.39 -9.86
C CYS A 769 -15.70 1.56 -8.58
N GLU A 770 -15.07 1.81 -7.43
CA GLU A 770 -15.79 2.08 -6.17
C GLU A 770 -16.52 3.42 -6.16
N LEU A 771 -15.94 4.47 -6.74
CA LEU A 771 -16.61 5.76 -6.92
C LEU A 771 -17.89 5.58 -7.76
N ALA A 772 -17.78 4.91 -8.91
CA ALA A 772 -18.93 4.60 -9.77
C ALA A 772 -20.01 3.76 -9.06
N SER A 773 -19.63 2.74 -8.28
CA SER A 773 -20.58 1.90 -7.53
C SER A 773 -21.30 2.71 -6.44
N THR A 774 -20.59 3.64 -5.79
CA THR A 774 -21.16 4.57 -4.81
C THR A 774 -22.18 5.52 -5.47
N MET A 775 -21.86 6.07 -6.65
CA MET A 775 -22.75 6.95 -7.42
C MET A 775 -24.02 6.24 -7.92
N LEU A 776 -23.90 4.99 -8.38
CA LEU A 776 -25.04 4.14 -8.77
C LEU A 776 -25.95 3.83 -7.59
N THR A 777 -25.38 3.48 -6.43
CA THR A 777 -26.14 3.18 -5.21
C THR A 777 -26.96 4.39 -4.76
N ALA A 778 -26.35 5.57 -4.76
CA ALA A 778 -27.01 6.82 -4.38
C ALA A 778 -28.04 7.34 -5.42
N ALA A 779 -27.98 6.87 -6.67
CA ALA A 779 -28.88 7.29 -7.75
C ALA A 779 -30.16 6.43 -7.85
N LYS A 780 -30.32 5.41 -6.99
CA LYS A 780 -31.52 4.54 -6.97
C LYS A 780 -32.79 5.39 -6.87
N GLY A 781 -33.71 5.22 -7.82
CA GLY A 781 -34.95 6.01 -7.93
C GLY A 781 -34.85 7.34 -8.70
N ASP A 782 -33.65 7.82 -9.08
CA ASP A 782 -33.47 9.00 -9.95
C ASP A 782 -32.93 8.57 -11.33
N ALA A 783 -33.86 8.37 -12.27
CA ALA A 783 -33.54 7.95 -13.63
C ALA A 783 -32.64 8.95 -14.39
N GLY A 784 -32.73 10.25 -14.08
CA GLY A 784 -31.88 11.28 -14.71
C GLY A 784 -30.44 11.19 -14.23
N LYS A 785 -30.24 11.05 -12.92
CA LYS A 785 -28.90 10.81 -12.35
C LYS A 785 -28.34 9.47 -12.83
N LEU A 786 -29.13 8.38 -12.81
CA LEU A 786 -28.71 7.07 -13.32
C LEU A 786 -28.19 7.12 -14.77
N GLN A 787 -28.89 7.83 -15.66
CA GLN A 787 -28.45 8.03 -17.05
C GLN A 787 -27.08 8.71 -17.13
N THR A 788 -26.88 9.83 -16.42
CA THR A 788 -25.59 10.56 -16.44
C THR A 788 -24.43 9.76 -15.80
N VAL A 789 -24.72 8.95 -14.78
CA VAL A 789 -23.74 8.04 -14.18
C VAL A 789 -23.35 6.93 -15.16
N LEU A 790 -24.33 6.34 -15.86
CA LEU A 790 -24.12 5.32 -16.89
C LEU A 790 -23.25 5.84 -18.04
N GLU A 791 -23.57 7.01 -18.60
CA GLU A 791 -22.78 7.64 -19.68
C GLU A 791 -21.34 7.93 -19.22
N SER A 792 -21.15 8.37 -17.98
CA SER A 792 -19.83 8.59 -17.39
C SER A 792 -19.05 7.27 -17.18
N ILE A 793 -19.71 6.19 -16.78
CA ILE A 793 -19.07 4.86 -16.68
C ILE A 793 -18.66 4.36 -18.06
N GLN A 794 -19.58 4.41 -19.04
CA GLN A 794 -19.34 3.96 -20.41
C GLN A 794 -18.17 4.71 -21.07
N LYS A 795 -18.01 6.00 -20.77
CA LYS A 795 -16.92 6.85 -21.28
C LYS A 795 -15.58 6.61 -20.61
N ASN A 796 -15.52 6.59 -19.27
CA ASN A 796 -14.26 6.75 -18.53
C ASN A 796 -13.68 5.44 -17.94
N ILE A 797 -14.46 4.36 -17.84
CA ILE A 797 -13.94 3.06 -17.37
C ILE A 797 -13.59 2.19 -18.58
N HIS A 798 -12.35 1.69 -18.62
CA HIS A 798 -11.85 0.91 -19.76
C HIS A 798 -11.63 -0.59 -19.44
N SER A 799 -11.57 -0.97 -18.17
CA SER A 799 -11.49 -2.36 -17.73
C SER A 799 -12.85 -3.06 -17.78
N SER A 800 -12.99 -4.03 -18.69
CA SER A 800 -14.21 -4.84 -18.83
C SER A 800 -14.57 -5.64 -17.57
N ALA A 801 -13.58 -5.94 -16.71
CA ALA A 801 -13.82 -6.58 -15.41
C ALA A 801 -14.49 -5.62 -14.40
N HIS A 802 -14.08 -4.34 -14.37
CA HIS A 802 -14.70 -3.33 -13.50
C HIS A 802 -16.11 -2.94 -13.99
N ILE A 803 -16.32 -2.83 -15.30
CA ILE A 803 -17.67 -2.62 -15.88
C ILE A 803 -18.59 -3.81 -15.54
N PHE A 804 -18.09 -5.05 -15.62
CA PHE A 804 -18.88 -6.23 -15.23
C PHE A 804 -19.20 -6.26 -13.74
N LYS A 805 -18.26 -5.87 -12.85
CA LYS A 805 -18.53 -5.70 -11.42
C LYS A 805 -19.64 -4.67 -11.18
N LEU A 806 -19.60 -3.52 -11.85
CA LEU A 806 -20.62 -2.48 -11.75
C LEU A 806 -22.00 -2.94 -12.22
N ALA A 807 -22.06 -3.70 -13.32
CA ALA A 807 -23.30 -4.33 -13.78
C ALA A 807 -23.87 -5.29 -12.72
N GLN A 808 -23.01 -6.12 -12.12
CA GLN A 808 -23.40 -7.03 -11.03
C GLN A 808 -23.83 -6.30 -9.75
N ASP A 809 -23.19 -5.20 -9.38
CA ASP A 809 -23.54 -4.42 -8.20
C ASP A 809 -24.87 -3.67 -8.40
N ALA A 810 -25.09 -3.03 -9.56
CA ALA A 810 -26.37 -2.44 -9.94
C ALA A 810 -27.52 -3.47 -9.90
N PHE A 811 -27.30 -4.68 -10.44
CA PHE A 811 -28.28 -5.77 -10.38
C PHE A 811 -28.66 -6.14 -8.94
N LYS A 812 -27.68 -6.29 -8.03
CA LYS A 812 -27.95 -6.56 -6.61
C LYS A 812 -28.76 -5.43 -5.98
N ILE A 813 -28.35 -4.18 -6.19
CA ILE A 813 -29.03 -2.99 -5.61
C ILE A 813 -30.49 -2.88 -6.10
N SER A 814 -30.76 -3.32 -7.34
CA SER A 814 -32.12 -3.36 -7.91
C SER A 814 -33.01 -4.50 -7.40
N THR A 815 -32.42 -5.58 -6.85
CA THR A 815 -33.09 -6.80 -6.40
C THR A 815 -33.02 -7.04 -4.88
N LEU A 816 -32.41 -6.12 -4.12
CA LEU A 816 -32.37 -6.14 -2.66
C LEU A 816 -33.67 -5.56 -2.05
N MET A 817 -34.16 -6.25 -1.01
CA MET A 817 -35.41 -6.04 -0.25
C MET A 817 -36.69 -6.56 -0.94
N ASP A 818 -37.71 -6.92 -0.14
CA ASP A 818 -39.01 -7.52 -0.55
C ASP A 818 -39.95 -6.57 -1.34
N SER A 819 -39.38 -5.53 -1.96
CA SER A 819 -40.06 -4.58 -2.83
C SER A 819 -39.99 -5.02 -4.30
N LEU A 820 -40.88 -4.48 -5.14
CA LEU A 820 -40.76 -4.60 -6.60
C LEU A 820 -39.38 -4.10 -7.08
N PRO A 821 -38.73 -4.80 -8.03
CA PRO A 821 -37.38 -4.47 -8.46
C PRO A 821 -37.31 -3.14 -9.21
N ASP A 822 -36.21 -2.40 -9.04
CA ASP A 822 -35.99 -1.14 -9.75
C ASP A 822 -35.65 -1.40 -11.22
N LEU A 823 -36.68 -1.32 -12.07
CA LEU A 823 -36.57 -1.52 -13.52
C LEU A 823 -35.65 -0.48 -14.21
N THR A 824 -35.41 0.69 -13.61
CA THR A 824 -34.46 1.68 -14.16
C THR A 824 -33.03 1.22 -13.92
N LEU A 825 -32.73 0.76 -12.71
CA LEU A 825 -31.41 0.25 -12.34
C LEU A 825 -31.10 -1.13 -12.98
N LEU A 826 -32.12 -1.97 -13.20
CA LEU A 826 -32.00 -3.19 -14.01
C LEU A 826 -31.63 -2.89 -15.47
N LYS A 827 -32.17 -1.83 -16.08
CA LYS A 827 -31.77 -1.39 -17.43
C LYS A 827 -30.32 -0.90 -17.47
N VAL A 828 -29.89 -0.10 -16.50
CA VAL A 828 -28.49 0.33 -16.34
C VAL A 828 -27.55 -0.88 -16.22
N SER A 829 -27.93 -1.87 -15.41
CA SER A 829 -27.20 -3.14 -15.28
C SER A 829 -27.09 -3.91 -16.61
N LEU A 830 -28.19 -4.01 -17.35
CA LEU A 830 -28.22 -4.65 -18.67
C LEU A 830 -27.32 -3.92 -19.68
N GLU A 831 -27.35 -2.59 -19.73
CA GLU A 831 -26.53 -1.81 -20.67
C GLU A 831 -25.02 -1.91 -20.38
N LEU A 832 -24.62 -1.87 -19.11
CA LEU A 832 -23.22 -2.15 -18.71
C LEU A 832 -22.82 -3.58 -19.10
N GLY A 833 -23.70 -4.57 -18.90
CA GLY A 833 -23.48 -5.95 -19.32
C GLY A 833 -23.34 -6.10 -20.84
N LEU A 834 -24.11 -5.34 -21.63
CA LEU A 834 -24.01 -5.29 -23.09
C LEU A 834 -22.71 -4.65 -23.56
N GLN A 835 -22.21 -3.61 -22.87
CA GLN A 835 -20.89 -3.04 -23.13
C GLN A 835 -19.78 -4.11 -22.94
N VAL A 836 -19.83 -4.86 -21.84
CA VAL A 836 -18.87 -5.97 -21.58
C VAL A 836 -18.92 -7.04 -22.67
N MET A 837 -20.10 -7.38 -23.19
CA MET A 837 -20.21 -8.36 -24.29
C MET A 837 -19.53 -7.88 -25.57
N ARG A 838 -19.71 -6.61 -25.94
CA ARG A 838 -19.06 -5.98 -27.10
C ARG A 838 -17.53 -5.96 -26.92
N MET A 839 -17.06 -5.50 -25.75
CA MET A 839 -15.62 -5.40 -25.44
C MET A 839 -14.93 -6.78 -25.40
N THR A 840 -15.64 -7.83 -24.98
CA THR A 840 -15.05 -9.17 -24.83
C THR A 840 -15.25 -10.10 -26.04
N LEU A 841 -15.91 -9.65 -27.12
CA LEU A 841 -16.24 -10.50 -28.27
C LEU A 841 -15.01 -10.95 -29.07
N SER A 842 -13.98 -10.11 -29.14
CA SER A 842 -12.72 -10.38 -29.86
C SER A 842 -11.56 -10.83 -28.96
N THR A 843 -11.74 -10.82 -27.63
CA THR A 843 -10.67 -11.09 -26.65
C THR A 843 -10.86 -12.43 -25.95
N LEU A 844 -9.78 -13.18 -25.74
CA LEU A 844 -9.79 -14.45 -25.02
C LEU A 844 -10.01 -14.25 -23.50
N ASN A 845 -11.27 -14.10 -23.08
CA ASN A 845 -11.67 -14.00 -21.67
C ASN A 845 -12.26 -15.32 -21.17
N TRP A 846 -11.58 -15.97 -20.23
CA TRP A 846 -11.97 -17.28 -19.68
C TRP A 846 -13.32 -17.27 -18.93
N ARG A 847 -13.74 -16.13 -18.38
CA ARG A 847 -15.05 -15.96 -17.72
C ARG A 847 -16.19 -15.63 -18.68
N ARG A 848 -15.93 -15.43 -19.98
CA ARG A 848 -16.95 -14.94 -20.92
C ARG A 848 -18.23 -15.79 -20.94
N ARG A 849 -18.13 -17.12 -20.86
CA ARG A 849 -19.29 -18.02 -20.79
C ARG A 849 -20.14 -17.85 -19.51
N GLU A 850 -19.55 -17.36 -18.42
CA GLU A 850 -20.28 -17.00 -17.19
C GLU A 850 -20.96 -15.64 -17.36
N MET A 851 -20.24 -14.66 -17.92
CA MET A 851 -20.77 -13.33 -18.22
C MET A 851 -21.98 -13.38 -19.18
N VAL A 852 -21.96 -14.23 -20.21
CA VAL A 852 -23.10 -14.46 -21.12
C VAL A 852 -24.32 -15.02 -20.37
N ARG A 853 -24.15 -16.04 -19.51
CA ARG A 853 -25.27 -16.58 -18.72
C ARG A 853 -25.84 -15.55 -17.75
N TRP A 854 -24.97 -14.77 -17.12
CA TRP A 854 -25.38 -13.69 -16.22
C TRP A 854 -26.16 -12.60 -16.97
N LEU A 855 -25.72 -12.22 -18.17
CA LEU A 855 -26.43 -11.23 -18.99
C LEU A 855 -27.84 -11.71 -19.38
N VAL A 856 -28.00 -12.97 -19.79
CA VAL A 856 -29.32 -13.54 -20.10
C VAL A 856 -30.22 -13.59 -18.86
N THR A 857 -29.64 -13.84 -17.68
CA THR A 857 -30.36 -13.71 -16.40
C THR A 857 -30.83 -12.28 -16.17
N CYS A 858 -29.94 -11.29 -16.30
CA CYS A 858 -30.28 -9.87 -16.15
C CYS A 858 -31.38 -9.43 -17.14
N ALA A 859 -31.27 -9.81 -18.42
CA ALA A 859 -32.28 -9.54 -19.43
C ALA A 859 -33.63 -10.22 -19.14
N THR A 860 -33.62 -11.38 -18.46
CA THR A 860 -34.86 -12.06 -18.00
C THR A 860 -35.56 -11.24 -16.92
N GLU A 861 -34.83 -10.65 -15.96
CA GLU A 861 -35.45 -9.79 -14.93
C GLU A 861 -35.87 -8.41 -15.48
N VAL A 862 -35.28 -7.93 -16.59
CA VAL A 862 -35.71 -6.70 -17.29
C VAL A 862 -36.99 -6.91 -18.11
N GLY A 863 -37.19 -8.11 -18.67
CA GLY A 863 -38.43 -8.50 -19.36
C GLY A 863 -38.29 -8.93 -20.82
N VAL A 864 -39.40 -9.37 -21.41
CA VAL A 864 -39.52 -9.94 -22.77
C VAL A 864 -38.79 -9.13 -23.85
N PHE A 865 -38.98 -7.80 -23.87
CA PHE A 865 -38.38 -6.93 -24.88
C PHE A 865 -36.84 -6.89 -24.81
N ALA A 866 -36.25 -7.06 -23.62
CA ALA A 866 -34.80 -7.15 -23.48
C ALA A 866 -34.25 -8.47 -24.05
N LEU A 867 -34.92 -9.60 -23.75
CA LEU A 867 -34.57 -10.90 -24.33
C LEU A 867 -34.66 -10.89 -25.86
N ASP A 868 -35.72 -10.32 -26.43
CA ASP A 868 -35.86 -10.21 -27.88
C ASP A 868 -34.79 -9.29 -28.50
N SER A 869 -34.53 -8.13 -27.88
CA SER A 869 -33.50 -7.18 -28.34
C SER A 869 -32.08 -7.79 -28.38
N ILE A 870 -31.70 -8.60 -27.38
CA ILE A 870 -30.38 -9.27 -27.39
C ILE A 870 -30.32 -10.44 -28.38
N MET A 871 -31.46 -11.08 -28.70
CA MET A 871 -31.54 -12.10 -29.74
C MET A 871 -31.45 -11.47 -31.14
N GLN A 872 -32.11 -10.33 -31.39
CA GLN A 872 -31.97 -9.60 -32.66
C GLN A 872 -30.55 -9.05 -32.85
N SER A 873 -29.94 -8.50 -31.79
CA SER A 873 -28.62 -7.84 -31.84
C SER A 873 -27.41 -8.79 -31.73
N TRP A 874 -27.65 -10.12 -31.73
CA TRP A 874 -26.71 -11.16 -31.31
C TRP A 874 -25.32 -11.06 -31.93
N PHE A 875 -25.25 -10.69 -33.21
CA PHE A 875 -24.03 -10.64 -34.01
C PHE A 875 -23.01 -9.58 -33.54
N THR A 876 -23.41 -8.67 -32.65
CA THR A 876 -22.53 -7.67 -31.99
C THR A 876 -22.17 -8.03 -30.54
N LEU A 877 -22.76 -9.09 -29.98
CA LEU A 877 -22.72 -9.44 -28.56
C LEU A 877 -22.11 -10.81 -28.30
N PHE A 878 -22.45 -11.79 -29.15
CA PHE A 878 -22.23 -13.22 -28.93
C PHE A 878 -21.55 -13.88 -30.13
N THR A 879 -20.74 -14.90 -29.87
CA THR A 879 -20.35 -15.87 -30.90
C THR A 879 -21.56 -16.74 -31.29
N PRO A 880 -21.59 -17.34 -32.50
CA PRO A 880 -22.72 -18.18 -32.93
C PRO A 880 -23.03 -19.34 -31.96
N THR A 881 -22.00 -19.89 -31.32
CA THR A 881 -22.11 -21.00 -30.36
C THR A 881 -22.64 -20.53 -29.00
N GLU A 882 -22.27 -19.34 -28.52
CA GLU A 882 -22.85 -18.74 -27.32
C GLU A 882 -24.34 -18.41 -27.54
N ALA A 883 -24.67 -17.80 -28.68
CA ALA A 883 -26.03 -17.43 -29.03
C ALA A 883 -26.98 -18.65 -29.12
N THR A 884 -26.54 -19.74 -29.75
CA THR A 884 -27.35 -20.97 -29.85
C THR A 884 -27.39 -21.77 -28.54
N SER A 885 -26.24 -22.16 -28.00
CA SER A 885 -26.17 -23.12 -26.89
C SER A 885 -26.50 -22.53 -25.52
N VAL A 886 -26.33 -21.20 -25.35
CA VAL A 886 -26.62 -20.50 -24.09
C VAL A 886 -27.85 -19.61 -24.23
N VAL A 887 -27.87 -18.63 -25.14
CA VAL A 887 -28.93 -17.61 -25.17
C VAL A 887 -30.28 -18.21 -25.58
N ALA A 888 -30.41 -18.73 -26.80
CA ALA A 888 -31.66 -19.27 -27.32
C ALA A 888 -32.20 -20.44 -26.46
N ASN A 889 -31.31 -21.34 -26.02
CA ASN A 889 -31.63 -22.46 -25.14
C ASN A 889 -32.17 -22.01 -23.76
N THR A 890 -31.61 -20.95 -23.17
CA THR A 890 -32.11 -20.39 -21.91
C THR A 890 -33.45 -19.68 -22.10
N VAL A 891 -33.62 -18.91 -23.18
CA VAL A 891 -34.90 -18.23 -23.50
C VAL A 891 -36.04 -19.24 -23.70
N MET A 892 -35.78 -20.37 -24.37
CA MET A 892 -36.78 -21.42 -24.60
C MET A 892 -37.01 -22.36 -23.40
N SER A 893 -36.39 -22.10 -22.24
CA SER A 893 -36.51 -22.96 -21.05
C SER A 893 -37.80 -22.71 -20.25
N ASN A 894 -38.35 -23.77 -19.65
CA ASN A 894 -39.52 -23.68 -18.76
C ASN A 894 -39.27 -22.74 -17.56
N THR A 895 -38.03 -22.64 -17.08
CA THR A 895 -37.62 -21.72 -16.02
C THR A 895 -37.81 -20.25 -16.40
N THR A 896 -37.52 -19.87 -17.64
CA THR A 896 -37.71 -18.50 -18.15
C THR A 896 -39.21 -18.18 -18.31
N ILE A 897 -39.98 -19.14 -18.83
CA ILE A 897 -41.45 -19.02 -18.98
C ILE A 897 -42.14 -18.78 -17.64
N VAL A 898 -41.73 -19.52 -16.59
CA VAL A 898 -42.30 -19.37 -15.24
C VAL A 898 -41.90 -18.05 -14.58
N ARG A 899 -40.63 -17.60 -14.71
CA ARG A 899 -40.19 -16.31 -14.14
C ARG A 899 -40.87 -15.09 -14.76
N LEU A 900 -41.08 -15.11 -16.08
CA LEU A 900 -41.65 -13.98 -16.81
C LEU A 900 -43.19 -13.99 -16.86
N HIS A 901 -43.85 -15.02 -16.31
CA HIS A 901 -45.31 -15.20 -16.37
C HIS A 901 -45.88 -15.04 -17.80
N LEU A 902 -45.21 -15.62 -18.79
CA LEU A 902 -45.50 -15.38 -20.21
C LEU A 902 -46.89 -15.87 -20.64
N ASP A 903 -47.63 -15.00 -21.31
CA ASP A 903 -48.76 -15.40 -22.15
C ASP A 903 -48.28 -16.30 -23.30
N ARG A 904 -49.13 -17.24 -23.73
CA ARG A 904 -48.81 -18.17 -24.84
C ARG A 904 -48.40 -17.44 -26.14
N HIS A 905 -48.99 -16.28 -26.43
CA HIS A 905 -48.57 -15.48 -27.60
C HIS A 905 -47.15 -14.88 -27.43
N GLN A 906 -46.79 -14.40 -26.24
CA GLN A 906 -45.44 -13.91 -25.97
C GLN A 906 -44.41 -15.06 -26.02
N GLN A 907 -44.78 -16.24 -25.51
CA GLN A 907 -43.98 -17.45 -25.60
C GLN A 907 -43.73 -17.88 -27.07
N GLU A 908 -44.76 -17.83 -27.92
CA GLU A 908 -44.66 -18.15 -29.35
C GLU A 908 -43.78 -17.14 -30.11
N ASN A 909 -43.89 -15.85 -29.79
CA ASN A 909 -43.05 -14.80 -30.37
C ASN A 909 -41.56 -15.00 -29.97
N LEU A 910 -41.25 -15.14 -28.68
CA LEU A 910 -39.87 -15.41 -28.21
C LEU A 910 -39.29 -16.71 -28.79
N ALA A 911 -40.09 -17.77 -28.90
CA ALA A 911 -39.65 -19.03 -29.51
C ALA A 911 -39.38 -18.90 -31.02
N THR A 912 -40.07 -17.98 -31.71
CA THR A 912 -39.83 -17.68 -33.13
C THR A 912 -38.53 -16.89 -33.31
N SER A 913 -38.28 -15.88 -32.48
CA SER A 913 -36.99 -15.16 -32.46
C SER A 913 -35.81 -16.09 -32.13
N ALA A 914 -35.98 -17.00 -31.15
CA ALA A 914 -34.97 -17.99 -30.79
C ALA A 914 -34.65 -18.99 -31.92
N ARG A 915 -35.66 -19.45 -32.68
CA ARG A 915 -35.46 -20.26 -33.89
C ARG A 915 -34.74 -19.49 -34.99
N THR A 916 -35.17 -18.25 -35.26
CA THR A 916 -34.55 -17.37 -36.28
C THR A 916 -33.07 -17.10 -35.97
N LEU A 917 -32.76 -16.80 -34.69
CA LEU A 917 -31.40 -16.68 -34.18
C LEU A 917 -30.59 -17.96 -34.43
N ALA A 918 -31.13 -19.12 -34.06
CA ALA A 918 -30.43 -20.39 -34.19
C ALA A 918 -30.14 -20.77 -35.65
N LEU A 919 -31.07 -20.49 -36.57
CA LEU A 919 -30.88 -20.66 -38.02
C LEU A 919 -29.76 -19.74 -38.55
N GLN A 920 -29.77 -18.45 -38.20
CA GLN A 920 -28.71 -17.51 -38.60
C GLN A 920 -27.32 -17.92 -38.06
N CYS A 921 -27.25 -18.42 -36.83
CA CYS A 921 -26.02 -18.97 -36.26
C CYS A 921 -25.57 -20.24 -36.99
N ALA A 922 -26.49 -21.15 -37.34
CA ALA A 922 -26.19 -22.35 -38.13
C ALA A 922 -25.72 -22.03 -39.56
N MET A 923 -26.20 -20.94 -40.18
CA MET A 923 -25.66 -20.48 -41.48
C MET A 923 -24.23 -19.94 -41.37
N LYS A 924 -23.87 -19.33 -40.23
CA LYS A 924 -22.57 -18.66 -40.03
C LYS A 924 -21.47 -19.59 -39.49
N ASP A 925 -21.84 -20.55 -38.65
CA ASP A 925 -20.97 -21.62 -38.15
C ASP A 925 -21.75 -22.95 -38.07
N PRO A 926 -21.96 -23.64 -39.21
CA PRO A 926 -22.70 -24.89 -39.24
C PRO A 926 -22.06 -25.97 -38.34
N GLN A 927 -20.73 -26.02 -38.35
CA GLN A 927 -19.90 -27.03 -37.68
C GLN A 927 -20.16 -27.12 -36.17
N ASN A 928 -20.42 -26.00 -35.51
CA ASN A 928 -20.69 -25.98 -34.06
C ASN A 928 -22.15 -25.65 -33.69
N CYS A 929 -22.94 -25.08 -34.62
CA CYS A 929 -24.30 -24.61 -34.31
C CYS A 929 -25.42 -25.51 -34.84
N ALA A 930 -25.18 -26.35 -35.87
CA ALA A 930 -26.23 -27.11 -36.56
C ALA A 930 -27.07 -28.00 -35.64
N LEU A 931 -26.43 -28.77 -34.73
CA LEU A 931 -27.15 -29.65 -33.81
C LEU A 931 -28.05 -28.86 -32.84
N SER A 932 -27.57 -27.71 -32.36
CA SER A 932 -28.32 -26.80 -31.48
C SER A 932 -29.50 -26.15 -32.20
N ALA A 933 -29.35 -25.78 -33.48
CA ALA A 933 -30.47 -25.28 -34.28
C ALA A 933 -31.54 -26.35 -34.50
N LEU A 934 -31.13 -27.59 -34.79
CA LEU A 934 -32.05 -28.72 -34.97
C LEU A 934 -32.83 -29.09 -33.71
N THR A 935 -32.23 -28.99 -32.51
CA THR A 935 -32.97 -29.21 -31.25
C THR A 935 -33.95 -28.09 -30.92
N LEU A 936 -33.54 -26.82 -31.12
CA LEU A 936 -34.41 -25.66 -30.86
C LEU A 936 -35.58 -25.57 -31.85
N CYS A 937 -35.40 -26.03 -33.09
CA CYS A 937 -36.44 -26.01 -34.12
C CYS A 937 -37.36 -27.24 -34.11
N GLU A 938 -37.13 -28.26 -33.28
CA GLU A 938 -37.84 -29.55 -33.32
C GLU A 938 -39.39 -29.46 -33.28
N LYS A 939 -39.94 -28.42 -32.65
CA LYS A 939 -41.40 -28.20 -32.54
C LYS A 939 -42.04 -27.46 -33.73
N ASP A 940 -41.24 -27.03 -34.70
CA ASP A 940 -41.66 -26.22 -35.85
C ASP A 940 -41.12 -26.85 -37.14
N HIS A 941 -42.02 -27.44 -37.92
CA HIS A 941 -41.67 -28.15 -39.14
C HIS A 941 -40.93 -27.26 -40.16
N VAL A 942 -41.28 -25.98 -40.29
CA VAL A 942 -40.67 -25.10 -41.30
C VAL A 942 -39.25 -24.71 -40.88
N ALA A 943 -39.07 -24.36 -39.61
CA ALA A 943 -37.74 -24.08 -39.06
C ALA A 943 -36.86 -25.34 -39.04
N PHE A 944 -37.42 -26.53 -38.77
CA PHE A 944 -36.68 -27.79 -38.74
C PHE A 944 -36.20 -28.23 -40.14
N GLU A 945 -37.03 -28.10 -41.19
CA GLU A 945 -36.56 -28.33 -42.57
C GLU A 945 -35.46 -27.35 -42.96
N THR A 946 -35.62 -26.06 -42.61
CA THR A 946 -34.63 -25.02 -42.91
C THR A 946 -33.29 -25.32 -42.22
N ALA A 947 -33.33 -25.71 -40.94
CA ALA A 947 -32.14 -26.14 -40.20
C ALA A 947 -31.49 -27.38 -40.84
N TYR A 948 -32.28 -28.38 -41.24
CA TYR A 948 -31.79 -29.60 -41.88
C TYR A 948 -31.15 -29.32 -43.25
N GLN A 949 -31.71 -28.41 -44.04
CA GLN A 949 -31.13 -28.01 -45.32
C GLN A 949 -29.79 -27.28 -45.13
N ILE A 950 -29.68 -26.39 -44.15
CA ILE A 950 -28.40 -25.75 -43.78
C ILE A 950 -27.32 -26.80 -43.44
N VAL A 951 -27.69 -27.91 -42.77
CA VAL A 951 -26.75 -29.01 -42.51
C VAL A 951 -26.33 -29.71 -43.81
N LEU A 952 -27.25 -29.96 -44.76
CA LEU A 952 -26.92 -30.58 -46.05
C LEU A 952 -26.00 -29.70 -46.91
N ASP A 953 -26.27 -28.39 -46.99
CA ASP A 953 -25.49 -27.45 -47.79
C ASP A 953 -24.08 -27.27 -47.20
N ALA A 954 -23.96 -27.22 -45.87
CA ALA A 954 -22.68 -27.18 -45.18
C ALA A 954 -21.92 -28.53 -45.22
N ALA A 955 -22.64 -29.66 -45.24
CA ALA A 955 -22.06 -30.99 -45.35
C ALA A 955 -21.27 -31.16 -46.65
N ALA A 956 -21.74 -30.58 -47.75
CA ALA A 956 -21.07 -30.64 -49.04
C ALA A 956 -19.76 -29.81 -49.11
N THR A 957 -19.51 -28.89 -48.17
CA THR A 957 -18.43 -27.89 -48.30
C THR A 957 -17.42 -27.89 -47.15
N ASN A 958 -17.85 -27.87 -45.88
CA ASN A 958 -16.95 -27.45 -44.78
C ASN A 958 -17.23 -28.10 -43.40
N MET A 959 -18.09 -29.11 -43.31
CA MET A 959 -18.38 -29.83 -42.06
C MET A 959 -17.41 -31.01 -41.83
N SER A 960 -17.09 -31.33 -40.58
CA SER A 960 -16.35 -32.56 -40.26
C SER A 960 -17.26 -33.79 -40.25
N TYR A 961 -16.72 -34.94 -40.68
CA TYR A 961 -17.42 -36.22 -40.61
C TYR A 961 -17.91 -36.55 -39.20
N THR A 962 -17.17 -36.15 -38.15
CA THR A 962 -17.56 -36.36 -36.74
C THR A 962 -18.84 -35.64 -36.35
N GLN A 963 -19.03 -34.39 -36.79
CA GLN A 963 -20.28 -33.66 -36.52
C GLN A 963 -21.42 -34.18 -37.39
N LEU A 964 -21.14 -34.51 -38.65
CA LEU A 964 -22.15 -35.11 -39.54
C LEU A 964 -22.68 -36.45 -39.00
N PHE A 965 -21.82 -37.34 -38.50
CA PHE A 965 -22.27 -38.58 -37.83
C PHE A 965 -23.04 -38.32 -36.52
N THR A 966 -22.66 -37.29 -35.76
CA THR A 966 -23.37 -36.91 -34.51
C THR A 966 -24.79 -36.41 -34.83
N ILE A 967 -24.95 -35.56 -35.85
CA ILE A 967 -26.26 -35.06 -36.30
C ILE A 967 -27.06 -36.18 -36.98
N ALA A 968 -26.40 -37.09 -37.71
CA ALA A 968 -27.06 -38.26 -38.31
C ALA A 968 -27.65 -39.20 -37.24
N ARG A 969 -26.91 -39.49 -36.15
CA ARG A 969 -27.44 -40.25 -35.00
C ARG A 969 -28.60 -39.52 -34.31
N TYR A 970 -28.52 -38.20 -34.17
CA TYR A 970 -29.64 -37.40 -33.64
C TYR A 970 -30.89 -37.56 -34.51
N MET A 971 -30.76 -37.50 -35.84
CA MET A 971 -31.86 -37.72 -36.78
C MET A 971 -32.46 -39.13 -36.69
N GLU A 972 -31.65 -40.17 -36.51
CA GLU A 972 -32.13 -41.54 -36.29
C GLU A 972 -32.92 -41.64 -34.98
N HIS A 973 -32.36 -41.15 -33.87
CA HIS A 973 -33.02 -41.15 -32.55
C HIS A 973 -34.33 -40.35 -32.50
N ARG A 974 -34.52 -39.36 -33.38
CA ARG A 974 -35.79 -38.63 -33.53
C ARG A 974 -36.76 -39.25 -34.54
N GLY A 975 -36.45 -40.43 -35.09
CA GLY A 975 -37.35 -41.18 -35.98
C GLY A 975 -37.26 -40.83 -37.46
N PHE A 976 -36.18 -40.18 -37.91
CA PHE A 976 -35.96 -39.79 -39.31
C PHE A 976 -34.80 -40.58 -39.97
N PRO A 977 -34.84 -41.93 -40.06
CA PRO A 977 -33.70 -42.75 -40.49
C PRO A 977 -33.27 -42.46 -41.94
N VAL A 978 -34.20 -42.11 -42.84
CA VAL A 978 -33.87 -41.71 -44.23
C VAL A 978 -33.08 -40.39 -44.27
N ARG A 979 -33.31 -39.47 -43.32
CA ARG A 979 -32.57 -38.21 -43.20
C ARG A 979 -31.20 -38.42 -42.56
N ALA A 980 -31.14 -39.28 -41.55
CA ALA A 980 -29.90 -39.76 -40.94
C ALA A 980 -28.98 -40.40 -41.98
N TYR A 981 -29.53 -41.28 -42.83
CA TYR A 981 -28.79 -41.95 -43.91
C TYR A 981 -28.18 -40.95 -44.91
N LYS A 982 -28.91 -39.91 -45.32
CA LYS A 982 -28.38 -38.85 -46.20
C LYS A 982 -27.21 -38.06 -45.56
N LEU A 983 -27.25 -37.82 -44.26
CA LEU A 983 -26.12 -37.20 -43.54
C LEU A 983 -24.96 -38.18 -43.34
N ALA A 984 -25.24 -39.47 -43.13
CA ALA A 984 -24.22 -40.51 -42.99
C ALA A 984 -23.48 -40.80 -44.31
N THR A 985 -24.17 -40.82 -45.45
CA THR A 985 -23.52 -40.94 -46.78
C THR A 985 -22.59 -39.77 -47.07
N LEU A 986 -22.98 -38.54 -46.70
CA LEU A 986 -22.11 -37.37 -46.79
C LEU A 986 -20.95 -37.46 -45.78
N ALA A 987 -21.18 -37.83 -44.53
CA ALA A 987 -20.10 -38.05 -43.55
C ALA A 987 -19.03 -39.04 -44.07
N MET A 988 -19.47 -40.09 -44.78
CA MET A 988 -18.61 -41.08 -45.43
C MET A 988 -17.79 -40.52 -46.61
N THR A 989 -18.24 -39.46 -47.32
CA THR A 989 -17.41 -38.83 -48.36
C THR A 989 -16.27 -37.96 -47.81
N HIS A 990 -16.37 -37.50 -46.56
CA HIS A 990 -15.33 -36.72 -45.87
C HIS A 990 -14.43 -37.57 -44.95
N LEU A 991 -14.69 -38.88 -44.83
CA LEU A 991 -13.88 -39.83 -44.05
C LEU A 991 -12.78 -40.49 -44.89
N ASN A 992 -11.60 -40.69 -44.31
CA ASN A 992 -10.47 -41.41 -44.93
C ASN A 992 -9.66 -42.18 -43.87
N LEU A 993 -10.11 -43.38 -43.52
CA LEU A 993 -9.40 -44.30 -42.62
C LEU A 993 -8.26 -44.99 -43.38
N SER A 994 -7.03 -44.71 -42.94
CA SER A 994 -5.80 -45.27 -43.49
C SER A 994 -5.55 -46.71 -43.04
N TYR A 995 -4.69 -47.42 -43.78
CA TYR A 995 -4.47 -48.87 -43.61
C TYR A 995 -3.99 -49.31 -42.21
N ASN A 996 -3.36 -48.40 -41.44
CA ASN A 996 -2.87 -48.64 -40.07
C ASN A 996 -3.82 -48.12 -38.96
N GLN A 997 -5.07 -47.75 -39.27
CA GLN A 997 -6.01 -47.15 -38.31
C GLN A 997 -7.14 -48.12 -37.92
N ASP A 998 -6.78 -49.21 -37.23
CA ASP A 998 -7.71 -50.28 -36.80
C ASP A 998 -8.43 -50.01 -35.47
N THR A 999 -8.04 -48.94 -34.76
CA THR A 999 -8.57 -48.51 -33.44
C THR A 999 -9.21 -47.12 -33.47
N HIS A 1000 -9.40 -46.54 -34.66
CA HIS A 1000 -9.90 -45.17 -34.84
C HIS A 1000 -11.39 -45.03 -34.45
N PRO A 1001 -11.82 -43.99 -33.70
CA PRO A 1001 -13.18 -43.89 -33.17
C PRO A 1001 -14.27 -43.94 -34.25
N ALA A 1002 -14.02 -43.34 -35.41
CA ALA A 1002 -14.94 -43.33 -36.55
C ALA A 1002 -15.29 -44.73 -37.11
N ILE A 1003 -14.56 -45.80 -36.74
CA ILE A 1003 -14.93 -47.17 -37.11
C ILE A 1003 -16.35 -47.50 -36.61
N ASN A 1004 -16.71 -47.08 -35.39
CA ASN A 1004 -18.05 -47.27 -34.85
C ASN A 1004 -19.12 -46.47 -35.62
N ASP A 1005 -18.73 -45.35 -36.23
CA ASP A 1005 -19.61 -44.51 -37.04
C ASP A 1005 -19.86 -45.13 -38.42
N VAL A 1006 -18.82 -45.69 -39.05
CA VAL A 1006 -18.93 -46.48 -40.29
C VAL A 1006 -19.79 -47.72 -40.08
N LEU A 1007 -19.54 -48.49 -39.01
CA LEU A 1007 -20.29 -49.70 -38.68
C LEU A 1007 -21.78 -49.40 -38.42
N TRP A 1008 -22.05 -48.29 -37.72
CA TRP A 1008 -23.41 -47.78 -37.50
C TRP A 1008 -24.06 -47.35 -38.82
N ALA A 1009 -23.37 -46.59 -39.67
CA ALA A 1009 -23.90 -46.15 -40.96
C ALA A 1009 -24.26 -47.33 -41.90
N CYS A 1010 -23.43 -48.37 -41.92
CA CYS A 1010 -23.74 -49.61 -42.65
C CYS A 1010 -24.99 -50.32 -42.08
N ALA A 1011 -25.14 -50.39 -40.76
CA ALA A 1011 -26.31 -51.00 -40.12
C ALA A 1011 -27.60 -50.21 -40.40
N LEU A 1012 -27.56 -48.87 -40.30
CA LEU A 1012 -28.66 -47.98 -40.69
C LEU A 1012 -29.04 -48.19 -42.16
N SER A 1013 -28.06 -48.24 -43.06
CA SER A 1013 -28.28 -48.51 -44.50
C SER A 1013 -28.98 -49.86 -44.73
N GLN A 1014 -28.56 -50.89 -44.00
CA GLN A 1014 -29.14 -52.23 -44.06
C GLN A 1014 -30.57 -52.28 -43.49
N SER A 1015 -30.90 -51.44 -42.50
CA SER A 1015 -32.26 -51.31 -41.95
C SER A 1015 -33.25 -50.63 -42.91
N LEU A 1016 -32.77 -49.67 -43.71
CA LEU A 1016 -33.57 -48.98 -44.73
C LEU A 1016 -33.80 -49.83 -45.98
N GLY A 1017 -32.79 -50.62 -46.38
CA GLY A 1017 -32.98 -51.67 -47.37
C GLY A 1017 -31.80 -51.89 -48.31
N LYS A 1018 -31.98 -52.84 -49.23
CA LYS A 1018 -30.91 -53.33 -50.12
C LYS A 1018 -30.42 -52.30 -51.13
N GLY A 1019 -31.23 -51.29 -51.48
CA GLY A 1019 -30.84 -50.17 -52.35
C GLY A 1019 -29.88 -49.21 -51.64
N GLU A 1020 -30.26 -48.74 -50.45
CA GLU A 1020 -29.46 -47.79 -49.66
C GLU A 1020 -28.10 -48.38 -49.23
N LEU A 1021 -28.08 -49.68 -48.87
CA LEU A 1021 -26.84 -50.41 -48.63
C LEU A 1021 -25.94 -50.51 -49.88
N ALA A 1022 -26.53 -50.61 -51.08
CA ALA A 1022 -25.77 -50.66 -52.33
C ALA A 1022 -25.17 -49.32 -52.73
N ALA A 1023 -25.78 -48.19 -52.36
CA ALA A 1023 -25.21 -46.86 -52.56
C ALA A 1023 -24.09 -46.52 -51.54
N VAL A 1024 -24.16 -47.06 -50.31
CA VAL A 1024 -23.11 -46.83 -49.29
C VAL A 1024 -21.83 -47.65 -49.51
N ILE A 1025 -21.92 -48.88 -50.01
CA ILE A 1025 -20.74 -49.76 -50.16
C ILE A 1025 -19.60 -49.16 -51.02
N PRO A 1026 -19.86 -48.50 -52.18
CA PRO A 1026 -18.82 -47.78 -52.91
C PRO A 1026 -18.14 -46.66 -52.10
N LEU A 1027 -18.87 -46.01 -51.19
CA LEU A 1027 -18.33 -44.98 -50.30
C LEU A 1027 -17.47 -45.60 -49.18
N VAL A 1028 -17.90 -46.73 -48.60
CA VAL A 1028 -17.09 -47.52 -47.64
C VAL A 1028 -15.75 -47.92 -48.27
N VAL A 1029 -15.78 -48.46 -49.48
CA VAL A 1029 -14.58 -48.88 -50.23
C VAL A 1029 -13.63 -47.71 -50.54
N LYS A 1030 -14.16 -46.50 -50.76
CA LYS A 1030 -13.36 -45.28 -50.98
C LYS A 1030 -12.78 -44.71 -49.68
N SER A 1031 -13.56 -44.73 -48.60
CA SER A 1031 -13.25 -44.08 -47.31
C SER A 1031 -12.47 -44.94 -46.33
N VAL A 1032 -12.50 -46.27 -46.47
CA VAL A 1032 -11.83 -47.20 -45.54
C VAL A 1032 -10.79 -48.05 -46.27
N LYS A 1033 -9.52 -47.91 -45.88
CA LYS A 1033 -8.37 -48.66 -46.45
C LYS A 1033 -7.79 -49.68 -45.47
N CYS A 1034 -8.30 -49.75 -44.23
CA CYS A 1034 -7.88 -50.72 -43.23
C CYS A 1034 -8.58 -52.07 -43.46
N ALA A 1035 -7.79 -53.10 -43.79
CA ALA A 1035 -8.32 -54.40 -44.24
C ALA A 1035 -9.13 -55.15 -43.17
N THR A 1036 -8.76 -55.02 -41.89
CA THR A 1036 -9.48 -55.62 -40.77
C THR A 1036 -10.86 -54.97 -40.56
N VAL A 1037 -10.94 -53.65 -40.69
CA VAL A 1037 -12.19 -52.88 -40.59
C VAL A 1037 -13.13 -53.22 -41.75
N LEU A 1038 -12.62 -53.29 -42.98
CA LEU A 1038 -13.38 -53.73 -44.15
C LEU A 1038 -13.91 -55.17 -43.99
N SER A 1039 -13.11 -56.09 -43.44
CA SER A 1039 -13.51 -57.48 -43.17
C SER A 1039 -14.62 -57.58 -42.11
N ASP A 1040 -14.57 -56.77 -41.04
CA ASP A 1040 -15.65 -56.71 -40.05
C ASP A 1040 -16.95 -56.14 -40.65
N ILE A 1041 -16.87 -55.03 -41.41
CA ILE A 1041 -18.03 -54.48 -42.12
C ILE A 1041 -18.64 -55.53 -43.07
N LEU A 1042 -17.81 -56.22 -43.86
CA LEU A 1042 -18.24 -57.29 -44.76
C LEU A 1042 -18.94 -58.43 -44.01
N ARG A 1043 -18.36 -58.91 -42.90
CA ARG A 1043 -18.95 -59.97 -42.06
C ARG A 1043 -20.31 -59.55 -41.50
N ARG A 1044 -20.43 -58.33 -40.95
CA ARG A 1044 -21.71 -57.82 -40.42
C ARG A 1044 -22.77 -57.68 -41.51
N CYS A 1045 -22.42 -57.16 -42.68
CA CYS A 1045 -23.31 -57.07 -43.83
C CYS A 1045 -23.81 -58.45 -44.30
N THR A 1046 -23.02 -59.52 -44.15
CA THR A 1046 -23.44 -60.90 -44.48
C THR A 1046 -24.24 -61.62 -43.39
N LEU A 1047 -24.19 -61.15 -42.13
CA LEU A 1047 -24.82 -61.82 -40.99
C LEU A 1047 -26.18 -61.24 -40.57
N ALA A 1048 -26.44 -59.95 -40.83
CA ALA A 1048 -27.59 -59.24 -40.25
C ALA A 1048 -28.93 -59.44 -40.98
N THR A 1049 -29.62 -60.54 -40.66
CA THR A 1049 -31.09 -60.71 -40.67
C THR A 1049 -31.47 -61.62 -39.50
N PRO A 1050 -32.53 -61.34 -38.69
CA PRO A 1050 -33.88 -61.06 -39.19
C PRO A 1050 -34.55 -59.85 -38.45
N PRO A 1051 -35.86 -59.79 -38.11
CA PRO A 1051 -36.71 -58.73 -38.67
C PRO A 1051 -37.42 -57.82 -37.65
N MET A 1052 -38.05 -56.74 -38.14
CA MET A 1052 -39.12 -56.04 -37.41
C MET A 1052 -40.51 -56.59 -37.79
N VAL A 1053 -41.49 -56.35 -36.92
CA VAL A 1053 -42.80 -57.02 -36.85
C VAL A 1053 -43.70 -56.82 -38.08
N ALA A 1054 -44.15 -57.91 -38.74
CA ALA A 1054 -45.57 -58.19 -39.06
C ALA A 1054 -45.81 -59.46 -39.93
N ALA A 1055 -46.93 -60.15 -39.65
CA ALA A 1055 -47.80 -60.91 -40.57
C ALA A 1055 -47.23 -61.93 -41.60
N HIS A 1056 -47.08 -63.17 -41.12
CA HIS A 1056 -47.63 -64.41 -41.74
C HIS A 1056 -47.07 -65.03 -43.06
N ASN A 1057 -46.67 -66.30 -42.87
CA ASN A 1057 -46.96 -67.49 -43.70
C ASN A 1057 -45.92 -68.09 -44.68
N ARG A 1058 -45.82 -69.42 -44.55
CA ARG A 1058 -45.11 -70.45 -45.35
C ARG A 1058 -43.57 -70.54 -45.26
N ARG A 1059 -43.13 -71.81 -45.29
CA ARG A 1059 -41.75 -72.26 -45.07
C ARG A 1059 -40.87 -71.99 -46.30
N ASN A 1060 -39.65 -71.53 -46.08
CA ASN A 1060 -38.52 -71.98 -46.89
C ASN A 1060 -37.22 -71.95 -46.05
N SER A 1061 -36.31 -72.88 -46.30
CA SER A 1061 -35.06 -73.00 -45.54
C SER A 1061 -34.05 -71.91 -45.91
N GLY A 1062 -33.22 -71.52 -44.94
CA GLY A 1062 -32.29 -70.41 -45.09
C GLY A 1062 -31.24 -70.65 -46.17
N LYS A 1063 -31.21 -69.78 -47.18
CA LYS A 1063 -29.99 -69.49 -47.95
C LYS A 1063 -29.44 -68.15 -47.46
N PRO A 1064 -28.21 -68.08 -46.93
CA PRO A 1064 -27.56 -66.78 -46.72
C PRO A 1064 -27.45 -66.05 -48.06
N THR A 1065 -27.50 -64.72 -48.03
CA THR A 1065 -27.42 -63.91 -49.25
C THR A 1065 -26.08 -64.13 -49.95
N LEU A 1066 -26.13 -64.63 -51.20
CA LEU A 1066 -24.95 -64.77 -52.07
C LEU A 1066 -24.14 -63.46 -52.08
N LEU A 1067 -22.88 -63.51 -51.65
CA LEU A 1067 -21.93 -62.40 -51.78
C LEU A 1067 -21.73 -61.99 -53.26
N ASP A 1068 -22.03 -62.91 -54.17
CA ASP A 1068 -21.88 -62.79 -55.61
C ASP A 1068 -22.79 -61.74 -56.28
N LYS A 1069 -23.76 -61.19 -55.54
CA LYS A 1069 -24.57 -60.07 -56.03
C LYS A 1069 -23.93 -58.74 -55.65
N ALA A 1070 -23.78 -57.86 -56.65
CA ALA A 1070 -23.57 -56.43 -56.39
C ALA A 1070 -24.66 -55.94 -55.42
N PRO A 1071 -24.30 -55.24 -54.33
CA PRO A 1071 -23.02 -54.56 -54.06
C PRO A 1071 -21.93 -55.39 -53.36
N LEU A 1072 -22.26 -56.53 -52.72
CA LEU A 1072 -21.37 -57.16 -51.73
C LEU A 1072 -20.04 -57.66 -52.32
N ARG A 1073 -20.05 -58.12 -53.58
CA ARG A 1073 -18.85 -58.53 -54.32
C ARG A 1073 -17.79 -57.41 -54.41
N GLN A 1074 -18.21 -56.16 -54.61
CA GLN A 1074 -17.31 -55.00 -54.64
C GLN A 1074 -16.62 -54.76 -53.28
N LEU A 1075 -17.33 -54.97 -52.17
CA LEU A 1075 -16.76 -54.86 -50.82
C LEU A 1075 -15.77 -56.01 -50.55
N LEU A 1076 -16.10 -57.23 -50.97
CA LEU A 1076 -15.23 -58.40 -50.87
C LEU A 1076 -13.92 -58.20 -51.65
N ASP A 1077 -14.00 -57.84 -52.92
CA ASP A 1077 -12.85 -57.61 -53.80
C ASP A 1077 -11.96 -56.47 -53.26
N ALA A 1078 -12.56 -55.38 -52.77
CA ALA A 1078 -11.85 -54.29 -52.12
C ALA A 1078 -11.18 -54.70 -50.79
N THR A 1079 -11.81 -55.57 -50.00
CA THR A 1079 -11.23 -56.08 -48.74
C THR A 1079 -10.02 -56.98 -49.03
N ILE A 1080 -10.12 -57.84 -50.04
CA ILE A 1080 -9.02 -58.67 -50.54
C ILE A 1080 -7.85 -57.77 -50.99
N GLY A 1081 -8.11 -56.76 -51.82
CA GLY A 1081 -7.11 -55.77 -52.24
C GLY A 1081 -6.50 -54.98 -51.07
N ALA A 1082 -7.28 -54.61 -50.06
CA ALA A 1082 -6.79 -53.94 -48.85
C ALA A 1082 -5.86 -54.85 -48.03
N TYR A 1083 -6.17 -56.15 -47.89
CA TYR A 1083 -5.27 -57.11 -47.25
C TYR A 1083 -3.95 -57.23 -48.01
N ILE A 1084 -3.98 -57.34 -49.34
CA ILE A 1084 -2.77 -57.38 -50.19
C ILE A 1084 -1.91 -56.14 -49.94
N ASN A 1085 -2.47 -54.94 -50.12
CA ASN A 1085 -1.75 -53.67 -49.96
C ASN A 1085 -1.20 -53.47 -48.54
N THR A 1086 -1.99 -53.78 -47.50
CA THR A 1086 -1.56 -53.67 -46.10
C THR A 1086 -0.45 -54.67 -45.78
N THR A 1087 -0.48 -55.87 -46.38
CA THR A 1087 0.59 -56.86 -46.23
C THR A 1087 1.89 -56.37 -46.83
N HIS A 1088 1.87 -55.86 -48.06
CA HIS A 1088 3.06 -55.28 -48.72
C HIS A 1088 3.63 -54.10 -47.92
N SER A 1089 2.77 -53.23 -47.38
CA SER A 1089 3.18 -52.08 -46.56
C SER A 1089 3.77 -52.50 -45.20
N ARG A 1090 3.16 -53.46 -44.48
CA ARG A 1090 3.75 -54.02 -43.25
C ARG A 1090 5.09 -54.72 -43.55
N LEU A 1091 5.21 -55.42 -44.68
CA LEU A 1091 6.41 -56.19 -45.03
C LEU A 1091 7.66 -55.37 -45.35
N THR A 1092 7.57 -54.09 -45.74
CA THR A 1092 8.78 -53.28 -45.97
C THR A 1092 9.56 -53.09 -44.67
N HIS A 1093 8.91 -52.59 -43.61
CA HIS A 1093 9.56 -52.21 -42.35
C HIS A 1093 9.41 -53.22 -41.20
N ILE A 1094 8.71 -54.36 -41.38
CA ILE A 1094 8.55 -55.37 -40.31
C ILE A 1094 9.89 -55.83 -39.71
N SER A 1095 9.93 -55.87 -38.38
CA SER A 1095 11.04 -56.39 -37.55
C SER A 1095 10.71 -57.75 -36.93
N PRO A 1096 11.71 -58.53 -36.46
CA PRO A 1096 11.50 -59.87 -35.92
C PRO A 1096 10.53 -59.99 -34.73
N ARG A 1097 10.24 -58.90 -34.01
CA ARG A 1097 9.30 -58.90 -32.88
C ARG A 1097 7.83 -58.98 -33.30
N HIS A 1098 7.50 -58.58 -34.53
CA HIS A 1098 6.12 -58.56 -35.05
C HIS A 1098 5.80 -59.77 -35.95
N TYR A 1099 6.68 -60.77 -36.04
CA TYR A 1099 6.49 -61.90 -36.94
C TYR A 1099 5.26 -62.74 -36.58
N SER A 1100 4.95 -62.94 -35.29
CA SER A 1100 3.71 -63.62 -34.85
C SER A 1100 2.46 -62.84 -35.22
N GLU A 1101 2.39 -61.57 -34.81
CA GLU A 1101 1.29 -60.63 -35.12
C GLU A 1101 0.97 -60.56 -36.63
N PHE A 1102 2.01 -60.50 -37.47
CA PHE A 1102 1.88 -60.49 -38.92
C PHE A 1102 1.41 -61.85 -39.48
N ILE A 1103 1.85 -62.97 -38.90
CA ILE A 1103 1.41 -64.31 -39.28
C ILE A 1103 -0.06 -64.54 -38.87
N ASP A 1104 -0.55 -63.92 -37.80
CA ASP A 1104 -1.99 -63.86 -37.44
C ASP A 1104 -2.80 -62.91 -38.32
N PHE A 1105 -2.22 -61.78 -38.74
CA PHE A 1105 -2.83 -60.89 -39.74
C PHE A 1105 -3.05 -61.61 -41.07
N LEU A 1106 -2.08 -62.41 -41.55
CA LEU A 1106 -2.24 -63.28 -42.72
C LEU A 1106 -3.29 -64.39 -42.50
N GLY A 1107 -3.51 -64.84 -41.26
CA GLY A 1107 -4.61 -65.75 -40.93
C GLY A 1107 -5.98 -65.12 -41.18
N LYS A 1108 -6.18 -63.89 -40.68
CA LYS A 1108 -7.41 -63.09 -40.91
C LYS A 1108 -7.60 -62.71 -42.39
N ALA A 1109 -6.49 -62.48 -43.11
CA ALA A 1109 -6.50 -62.32 -44.56
C ALA A 1109 -7.03 -63.60 -45.25
N ARG A 1110 -6.47 -64.77 -44.91
CA ARG A 1110 -6.91 -66.08 -45.45
C ARG A 1110 -8.41 -66.28 -45.27
N GLU A 1111 -8.92 -66.14 -44.04
CA GLU A 1111 -10.36 -66.27 -43.74
C GLU A 1111 -11.23 -65.36 -44.63
N THR A 1112 -10.75 -64.16 -44.95
CA THR A 1112 -11.49 -63.20 -45.79
C THR A 1112 -11.43 -63.56 -47.27
N PHE A 1113 -10.27 -64.03 -47.77
CA PHE A 1113 -10.17 -64.57 -49.13
C PHE A 1113 -11.12 -65.76 -49.33
N LEU A 1114 -11.27 -66.66 -48.35
CA LEU A 1114 -12.17 -67.82 -48.44
C LEU A 1114 -13.66 -67.46 -48.57
N MET A 1115 -14.04 -66.18 -48.45
CA MET A 1115 -15.40 -65.70 -48.71
C MET A 1115 -15.67 -65.49 -50.21
N ALA A 1116 -14.64 -65.55 -51.08
CA ALA A 1116 -14.73 -65.51 -52.54
C ALA A 1116 -14.69 -66.92 -53.15
N GLN A 1117 -15.39 -67.13 -54.28
CA GLN A 1117 -15.49 -68.43 -54.96
C GLN A 1117 -14.11 -68.98 -55.38
N ASP A 1118 -13.26 -68.15 -55.97
CA ASP A 1118 -11.87 -68.49 -56.34
C ASP A 1118 -10.84 -68.20 -55.22
N GLY A 1119 -11.32 -67.88 -54.01
CA GLY A 1119 -10.51 -67.33 -52.92
C GLY A 1119 -9.32 -68.19 -52.49
N HIS A 1120 -9.47 -69.51 -52.53
CA HIS A 1120 -8.38 -70.46 -52.28
C HIS A 1120 -7.21 -70.31 -53.28
N ALA A 1121 -7.52 -70.16 -54.58
CA ALA A 1121 -6.50 -69.99 -55.62
C ALA A 1121 -5.82 -68.63 -55.50
N GLN A 1122 -6.61 -67.55 -55.33
CA GLN A 1122 -6.10 -66.19 -55.17
C GLN A 1122 -5.18 -66.06 -53.95
N PHE A 1123 -5.53 -66.66 -52.81
CA PHE A 1123 -4.70 -66.61 -51.60
C PHE A 1123 -3.37 -67.36 -51.78
N THR A 1124 -3.40 -68.53 -52.44
CA THR A 1124 -2.19 -69.31 -52.72
C THR A 1124 -1.23 -68.53 -53.62
N GLN A 1125 -1.74 -67.96 -54.73
CA GLN A 1125 -0.97 -67.11 -55.64
C GLN A 1125 -0.39 -65.88 -54.94
N PHE A 1126 -1.18 -65.24 -54.06
CA PHE A 1126 -0.73 -64.11 -53.24
C PHE A 1126 0.42 -64.51 -52.30
N ILE A 1127 0.27 -65.60 -51.55
CA ILE A 1127 1.31 -66.13 -50.66
C ILE A 1127 2.61 -66.47 -51.42
N ASP A 1128 2.51 -67.06 -52.62
CA ASP A 1128 3.70 -67.34 -53.43
C ASP A 1128 4.35 -66.07 -54.01
N ASN A 1129 3.56 -65.05 -54.39
CA ASN A 1129 4.09 -63.74 -54.77
C ASN A 1129 4.84 -63.07 -53.59
N LEU A 1130 4.35 -63.19 -52.35
CA LEU A 1130 5.07 -62.71 -51.16
C LEU A 1130 6.40 -63.45 -50.95
N LYS A 1131 6.39 -64.79 -51.07
CA LYS A 1131 7.62 -65.63 -51.04
C LYS A 1131 8.62 -65.19 -52.12
N GLN A 1132 8.14 -64.77 -53.29
CA GLN A 1132 9.00 -64.33 -54.39
C GLN A 1132 9.57 -62.91 -54.24
N ILE A 1133 8.77 -61.94 -53.77
CA ILE A 1133 9.17 -60.53 -53.67
C ILE A 1133 10.07 -60.29 -52.45
N TYR A 1134 9.81 -60.92 -51.31
CA TYR A 1134 10.49 -60.65 -50.03
C TYR A 1134 11.51 -61.73 -49.61
N LYS A 1135 12.14 -62.42 -50.58
CA LYS A 1135 13.13 -63.51 -50.39
C LYS A 1135 14.22 -63.21 -49.35
N GLY A 1136 14.59 -61.94 -49.15
CA GLY A 1136 15.58 -61.53 -48.15
C GLY A 1136 15.16 -61.79 -46.70
N LYS A 1137 13.86 -61.77 -46.36
CA LYS A 1137 13.35 -61.92 -44.98
C LYS A 1137 13.19 -63.40 -44.57
N LYS A 1138 14.27 -64.19 -44.73
CA LYS A 1138 14.31 -65.66 -44.59
C LYS A 1138 13.52 -66.23 -43.40
N LYS A 1139 13.75 -65.73 -42.17
CA LYS A 1139 13.08 -66.25 -40.95
C LYS A 1139 11.56 -66.00 -40.94
N LEU A 1140 11.08 -64.93 -41.57
CA LEU A 1140 9.64 -64.68 -41.71
C LEU A 1140 9.03 -65.60 -42.79
N MET A 1141 9.70 -65.76 -43.92
CA MET A 1141 9.22 -66.61 -45.02
C MET A 1141 9.16 -68.10 -44.64
N MET A 1142 9.99 -68.55 -43.70
CA MET A 1142 9.88 -69.86 -43.05
C MET A 1142 8.52 -70.02 -42.33
N LEU A 1143 8.15 -69.07 -41.46
CA LEU A 1143 6.87 -69.08 -40.72
C LEU A 1143 5.66 -68.95 -41.67
N VAL A 1144 5.78 -68.17 -42.75
CA VAL A 1144 4.73 -68.07 -43.78
C VAL A 1144 4.51 -69.42 -44.49
N ARG A 1145 5.59 -70.14 -44.83
CA ARG A 1145 5.48 -71.50 -45.38
C ARG A 1145 4.84 -72.46 -44.38
N GLU A 1146 5.36 -72.49 -43.15
CA GLU A 1146 4.91 -73.40 -42.08
C GLU A 1146 3.40 -73.30 -41.78
N ARG A 1147 2.80 -72.10 -41.88
CA ARG A 1147 1.36 -71.90 -41.61
C ARG A 1147 0.46 -71.86 -42.85
N PHE A 1148 1.00 -71.57 -44.05
CA PHE A 1148 0.19 -71.21 -45.23
C PHE A 1148 0.63 -71.79 -46.59
N GLY A 1149 1.65 -72.65 -46.70
CA GLY A 1149 1.93 -73.35 -47.96
C GLY A 1149 3.25 -74.05 -48.06
#